data_AF-A0A8S2QBV8-F1
#
_entry.id   AF-A0A8S2QBV8-F1
#
_cell.length_a   1.000
_cell.length_b   1.000
_cell.length_c   1.000
_cell.angle_alpha   90.00
_cell.angle_beta   90.00
_cell.angle_gamma   90.00
#
_symmetry.space_group_name_H-M   'P 1'
#
loop_
_entity.id
_entity.type
_entity.pdbx_description
1 polymer ?
#
loop_
_entity_poly.entity_id
_entity_poly.type
_entity_poly.pdbx_seq_one_letter_code
_entity_poly.pdbx_strand_id
1 'polypeptide(L)'
;HQYLHQNLDIYKSYRQLKLTELLNDTFKRAITEQPLYRRERRKYIRPQLKELALVFADQPALLGPKLLTAFTALSLARDEIVWLLRHGENFPVKLQKETNKKAAGTTRDDYSDRTFPEFLFYIEELRHLITIYSSVIKQYYIECLSTLDSNDLQSNIKNLNMSCTEDESILLTSFYNTITTLATSTSADLRALRLDWFRMQAYTSVTKKSSLSSISLSHNENFAQIMNSIAFHSKCVDDIETLLYETSDLSIFYFYLTQFDHLFSSCIYYPSQIRYAIAFPLICQHFINATHELCPEERQQIGDLSLKSSHAFIDEICKQIKSTVSEIANEYFLMNEQLLPKNAVISRLRKKAPAEQLSKKHSSSSKHEASTGQNGTSVKIPLPGDESRRSNRRDMTKTDKLMMVLNELCFSISYRKQITIWEHKFLPNEYLISHLENRFNKSLSEMVNYRPPAMEIAKPSELLSSVESYMDILTLVESHCQIDTTRIFNEVLLQQSQPLDSAGNETITSLYTHWFLEVLVKRITMGTIVYSPIRRSFVSIHQQDLTLPFDPEEYASFNELRALVELIKPSVALPRLARLESTKYIVALDAHANNCHCLIRAINTLITTFFFEHGQRHIEDRCKEFLALASSSLLRLIDVDSGQNNKYSSTSNNSTSNNSNGLSNDIIHKEATYILLEQFVNQCPYLTRDLLETCFPSSVLRNAFFIISSNIE
;
A
#
# COMPACT_ATOMS: atom_id res chain seq x y z
N HIS A 1 -0.04 21.98 -46.11
CA HIS A 1 -0.90 23.10 -46.55
C HIS A 1 -0.14 24.42 -46.68
N GLN A 2 0.15 25.18 -45.61
CA GLN A 2 0.78 26.52 -45.72
C GLN A 2 2.09 26.56 -46.54
N TYR A 3 3.04 25.66 -46.28
CA TYR A 3 4.27 25.52 -47.05
C TYR A 3 4.02 25.26 -48.56
N LEU A 4 2.98 24.49 -48.88
CA LEU A 4 2.60 24.23 -50.27
C LEU A 4 1.97 25.45 -50.94
N HIS A 5 1.19 26.28 -50.23
CA HIS A 5 0.75 27.58 -50.77
C HIS A 5 1.96 28.46 -51.12
N GLN A 6 2.90 28.63 -50.18
CA GLN A 6 4.10 29.46 -50.39
C GLN A 6 4.90 29.03 -51.63
N ASN A 7 5.08 27.71 -51.84
CA ASN A 7 5.75 27.19 -53.04
C ASN A 7 4.89 27.29 -54.32
N LEU A 8 3.55 27.19 -54.19
CA LEU A 8 2.62 27.33 -55.32
C LEU A 8 2.33 28.79 -55.71
N ASP A 9 2.66 29.77 -54.89
CA ASP A 9 2.55 31.20 -55.23
C ASP A 9 3.76 31.70 -56.05
N ILE A 10 4.88 30.95 -56.07
CA ILE A 10 6.12 31.30 -56.78
C ILE A 10 6.00 31.11 -58.30
N TYR A 11 5.34 30.04 -58.75
CA TYR A 11 5.12 29.79 -60.19
C TYR A 11 3.72 30.26 -60.61
N LYS A 12 3.58 30.76 -61.83
CA LYS A 12 2.32 31.36 -62.32
C LYS A 12 1.78 30.60 -63.53
N SER A 13 0.89 29.65 -63.30
CA SER A 13 0.24 28.86 -64.36
C SER A 13 -1.27 28.67 -64.12
N TYR A 14 -2.06 28.43 -65.17
CA TYR A 14 -3.51 28.26 -65.02
C TYR A 14 -3.91 26.97 -64.26
N ARG A 15 -3.10 25.91 -64.36
CA ARG A 15 -3.27 24.68 -63.55
C ARG A 15 -3.10 24.96 -62.04
N GLN A 16 -2.31 25.99 -61.71
CA GLN A 16 -1.99 26.39 -60.34
C GLN A 16 -3.20 26.90 -59.57
N LEU A 17 -4.07 27.71 -60.21
CA LEU A 17 -5.27 28.25 -59.57
C LEU A 17 -6.19 27.14 -59.05
N LYS A 18 -6.45 26.12 -59.90
CA LYS A 18 -7.23 24.93 -59.51
C LYS A 18 -6.55 24.10 -58.43
N LEU A 19 -5.21 24.03 -58.45
CA LEU A 19 -4.41 23.39 -57.40
C LEU A 19 -4.54 24.14 -56.07
N THR A 20 -4.49 25.47 -56.08
CA THR A 20 -4.66 26.33 -54.89
C THR A 20 -6.09 26.30 -54.36
N GLU A 21 -7.12 26.23 -55.22
CA GLU A 21 -8.51 25.99 -54.83
C GLU A 21 -8.66 24.62 -54.13
N LEU A 22 -8.18 23.55 -54.76
CA LEU A 22 -8.19 22.20 -54.19
C LEU A 22 -7.40 22.11 -52.87
N LEU A 23 -6.30 22.86 -52.76
CA LEU A 23 -5.48 22.90 -51.54
C LEU A 23 -6.15 23.69 -50.41
N ASN A 24 -6.94 24.72 -50.74
CA ASN A 24 -7.81 25.40 -49.78
C ASN A 24 -8.94 24.49 -49.29
N ASP A 25 -9.59 23.73 -50.17
CA ASP A 25 -10.71 22.86 -49.81
C ASP A 25 -10.26 21.60 -49.04
N THR A 26 -9.12 21.00 -49.42
CA THR A 26 -8.50 19.93 -48.63
C THR A 26 -8.01 20.45 -47.26
N PHE A 27 -7.50 21.67 -47.17
CA PHE A 27 -7.17 22.29 -45.89
C PHE A 27 -8.39 22.50 -44.99
N LYS A 28 -9.55 22.93 -45.54
CA LYS A 28 -10.81 23.02 -44.79
C LYS A 28 -11.22 21.64 -44.23
N ARG A 29 -11.31 20.62 -45.09
CA ARG A 29 -11.68 19.24 -44.68
C ARG A 29 -10.70 18.66 -43.65
N ALA A 30 -9.40 18.89 -43.82
CA ALA A 30 -8.37 18.46 -42.86
C ALA A 30 -8.52 19.11 -41.47
N ILE A 31 -9.19 20.26 -41.38
CA ILE A 31 -9.51 20.95 -40.13
C ILE A 31 -10.86 20.52 -39.55
N THR A 32 -11.89 20.35 -40.38
CA THR A 32 -13.28 20.13 -39.91
C THR A 32 -13.70 18.67 -39.82
N GLU A 33 -13.20 17.80 -40.70
CA GLU A 33 -13.68 16.41 -40.84
C GLU A 33 -12.69 15.39 -40.27
N GLN A 34 -11.39 15.59 -40.49
CA GLN A 34 -10.36 14.64 -40.02
C GLN A 34 -10.36 14.41 -38.50
N PRO A 35 -10.48 15.41 -37.60
CA PRO A 35 -10.41 15.15 -36.16
C PRO A 35 -11.53 14.22 -35.67
N LEU A 36 -12.76 14.44 -36.16
CA LEU A 36 -13.92 13.60 -35.90
C LEU A 36 -13.73 12.20 -36.48
N TYR A 37 -13.28 12.08 -37.73
CA TYR A 37 -12.99 10.79 -38.36
C TYR A 37 -11.95 9.97 -37.58
N ARG A 38 -10.86 10.59 -37.14
CA ARG A 38 -9.79 9.96 -36.34
C ARG A 38 -10.29 9.56 -34.94
N ARG A 39 -11.13 10.40 -34.32
CA ARG A 39 -11.79 10.11 -33.04
C ARG A 39 -12.68 8.88 -33.11
N GLU A 40 -13.52 8.75 -34.15
CA GLU A 40 -14.32 7.53 -34.36
C GLU A 40 -13.45 6.33 -34.77
N ARG A 41 -12.37 6.52 -35.52
CA ARG A 41 -11.41 5.46 -35.87
C ARG A 41 -10.74 4.87 -34.63
N ARG A 42 -10.30 5.68 -33.66
CA ARG A 42 -9.80 5.20 -32.36
C ARG A 42 -10.87 4.45 -31.54
N LYS A 43 -12.11 4.98 -31.50
CA LYS A 43 -13.25 4.28 -30.85
C LYS A 43 -13.55 2.93 -31.48
N TYR A 44 -13.36 2.76 -32.80
CA TYR A 44 -13.56 1.50 -33.52
C TYR A 44 -12.41 0.49 -33.32
N ILE A 45 -11.15 0.95 -33.44
CA ILE A 45 -9.97 0.07 -33.29
C ILE A 45 -9.84 -0.45 -31.85
N ARG A 46 -10.16 0.37 -30.84
CA ARG A 46 -10.13 0.04 -29.40
C ARG A 46 -10.78 -1.30 -29.01
N PRO A 47 -12.09 -1.54 -29.26
CA PRO A 47 -12.72 -2.82 -28.92
C PRO A 47 -12.17 -3.97 -29.76
N GLN A 48 -11.73 -3.72 -31.00
CA GLN A 48 -11.13 -4.75 -31.86
C GLN A 48 -9.76 -5.21 -31.35
N LEU A 49 -8.90 -4.29 -30.88
CA LEU A 49 -7.64 -4.64 -30.18
C LEU A 49 -7.92 -5.47 -28.92
N LYS A 50 -8.92 -5.07 -28.13
CA LYS A 50 -9.35 -5.78 -26.91
C LYS A 50 -9.86 -7.19 -27.20
N GLU A 51 -10.71 -7.34 -28.21
CA GLU A 51 -11.27 -8.62 -28.65
C GLU A 51 -10.16 -9.54 -29.19
N LEU A 52 -9.27 -9.03 -30.05
CA LEU A 52 -8.11 -9.77 -30.54
C LEU A 52 -7.17 -10.21 -29.41
N ALA A 53 -6.85 -9.32 -28.47
CA ALA A 53 -5.98 -9.64 -27.33
C ALA A 53 -6.58 -10.76 -26.46
N LEU A 54 -7.87 -10.68 -26.14
CA LEU A 54 -8.56 -11.70 -25.35
C LEU A 54 -8.66 -13.05 -26.09
N VAL A 55 -8.95 -13.02 -27.40
CA VAL A 55 -9.03 -14.24 -28.24
C VAL A 55 -7.65 -14.91 -28.39
N PHE A 56 -6.57 -14.15 -28.54
CA PHE A 56 -5.21 -14.71 -28.60
C PHE A 56 -4.66 -15.14 -27.23
N ALA A 57 -5.14 -14.55 -26.13
CA ALA A 57 -4.82 -15.01 -24.79
C ALA A 57 -5.50 -16.36 -24.44
N ASP A 58 -6.75 -16.55 -24.87
CA ASP A 58 -7.50 -17.81 -24.68
C ASP A 58 -7.06 -18.91 -25.67
N GLN A 59 -6.85 -18.56 -26.94
CA GLN A 59 -6.46 -19.50 -28.01
C GLN A 59 -5.17 -19.07 -28.73
N PRO A 60 -3.98 -19.24 -28.10
CA PRO A 60 -2.69 -18.83 -28.68
C PRO A 60 -2.38 -19.42 -30.07
N ALA A 61 -2.90 -20.61 -30.38
CA ALA A 61 -2.71 -21.25 -31.69
C ALA A 61 -3.27 -20.41 -32.87
N LEU A 62 -4.24 -19.51 -32.62
CA LEU A 62 -4.76 -18.60 -33.64
C LEU A 62 -3.74 -17.55 -34.08
N LEU A 63 -2.68 -17.29 -33.30
CA LEU A 63 -1.61 -16.36 -33.69
C LEU A 63 -0.84 -16.79 -34.93
N GLY A 64 -0.87 -18.07 -35.34
CA GLY A 64 -0.38 -18.50 -36.65
C GLY A 64 -1.25 -17.96 -37.79
N PRO A 65 -2.44 -18.52 -38.04
CA PRO A 65 -3.30 -18.16 -39.18
C PRO A 65 -3.87 -16.73 -39.13
N LYS A 66 -3.75 -16.00 -38.00
CA LYS A 66 -4.26 -14.63 -37.84
C LYS A 66 -3.19 -13.58 -37.56
N LEU A 67 -1.89 -13.91 -37.66
CA LEU A 67 -0.81 -12.96 -37.33
C LEU A 67 -0.92 -11.63 -38.10
N LEU A 68 -1.23 -11.71 -39.40
CA LEU A 68 -1.42 -10.54 -40.25
C LEU A 68 -2.56 -9.62 -39.77
N THR A 69 -3.61 -10.17 -39.14
CA THR A 69 -4.68 -9.37 -38.53
C THR A 69 -4.24 -8.67 -37.24
N ALA A 70 -3.35 -9.29 -36.46
CA ALA A 70 -2.73 -8.64 -35.31
C ALA A 70 -1.78 -7.51 -35.76
N PHE A 71 -0.89 -7.75 -36.71
CA PHE A 71 0.04 -6.74 -37.24
C PHE A 71 -0.68 -5.56 -37.93
N THR A 72 -1.76 -5.82 -38.67
CA THR A 72 -2.56 -4.72 -39.25
C THR A 72 -3.29 -3.94 -38.17
N ALA A 73 -3.93 -4.58 -37.18
CA ALA A 73 -4.54 -3.87 -36.04
C ALA A 73 -3.51 -3.01 -35.28
N LEU A 74 -2.32 -3.55 -35.03
CA LEU A 74 -1.18 -2.86 -34.42
C LEU A 74 -0.73 -1.62 -35.22
N SER A 75 -0.49 -1.74 -36.52
CA SER A 75 -0.10 -0.59 -37.35
C SER A 75 -1.20 0.46 -37.44
N LEU A 76 -2.47 0.04 -37.59
CA LEU A 76 -3.62 0.94 -37.60
C LEU A 76 -3.74 1.74 -36.30
N ALA A 77 -3.39 1.13 -35.16
CA ALA A 77 -3.39 1.77 -33.86
C ALA A 77 -2.19 2.73 -33.67
N ARG A 78 -0.98 2.30 -34.04
CA ARG A 78 0.24 3.12 -34.04
C ARG A 78 0.06 4.38 -34.87
N ASP A 79 -0.53 4.27 -36.06
CA ASP A 79 -0.74 5.40 -36.96
C ASP A 79 -1.71 6.45 -36.37
N GLU A 80 -2.74 6.02 -35.63
CA GLU A 80 -3.64 6.93 -34.92
C GLU A 80 -2.99 7.61 -33.70
N ILE A 81 -2.07 6.93 -33.01
CA ILE A 81 -1.27 7.51 -31.91
C ILE A 81 -0.33 8.60 -32.46
N VAL A 82 0.45 8.26 -33.49
CA VAL A 82 1.38 9.20 -34.14
C VAL A 82 0.64 10.39 -34.76
N TRP A 83 -0.57 10.16 -35.30
CA TRP A 83 -1.42 11.25 -35.76
C TRP A 83 -1.87 12.14 -34.60
N LEU A 84 -2.38 11.56 -33.50
CA LEU A 84 -2.94 12.31 -32.37
C LEU A 84 -1.89 13.19 -31.68
N LEU A 85 -0.71 12.65 -31.34
CA LEU A 85 0.36 13.39 -30.65
C LEU A 85 0.80 14.62 -31.44
N ARG A 86 1.05 14.44 -32.74
CA ARG A 86 1.53 15.50 -33.65
C ARG A 86 0.50 16.64 -33.78
N HIS A 87 -0.79 16.30 -33.91
CA HIS A 87 -1.85 17.30 -34.09
C HIS A 87 -2.37 17.89 -32.77
N GLY A 88 -2.23 17.17 -31.65
CA GLY A 88 -2.55 17.67 -30.31
C GLY A 88 -1.64 18.81 -29.87
N GLU A 89 -0.36 18.76 -30.26
CA GLU A 89 0.57 19.88 -30.05
C GLU A 89 0.40 20.98 -31.09
N ASN A 90 0.44 20.63 -32.38
CA ASN A 90 0.53 21.57 -33.49
C ASN A 90 -0.86 22.10 -33.93
N PHE A 91 -1.70 22.45 -32.96
CA PHE A 91 -3.07 22.90 -33.21
C PHE A 91 -3.11 24.28 -33.92
N PRO A 92 -3.80 24.43 -35.08
CA PRO A 92 -3.72 25.63 -35.89
C PRO A 92 -4.14 26.94 -35.18
N VAL A 93 -3.23 27.93 -35.15
CA VAL A 93 -3.43 29.26 -34.53
C VAL A 93 -4.66 30.02 -35.07
N LYS A 94 -5.10 29.75 -36.31
CA LYS A 94 -6.35 30.32 -36.85
C LYS A 94 -7.57 29.84 -36.07
N LEU A 95 -7.63 28.55 -35.72
CA LEU A 95 -8.72 27.96 -34.92
C LEU A 95 -8.69 28.48 -33.49
N GLN A 96 -7.51 28.64 -32.88
CA GLN A 96 -7.36 29.20 -31.52
C GLN A 96 -8.04 30.58 -31.37
N LYS A 97 -8.06 31.39 -32.44
CA LYS A 97 -8.72 32.70 -32.47
C LYS A 97 -10.24 32.64 -32.69
N GLU A 98 -10.76 31.52 -33.21
CA GLU A 98 -12.20 31.29 -33.41
C GLU A 98 -12.83 30.55 -32.22
N THR A 99 -12.12 29.61 -31.59
CA THR A 99 -12.56 28.93 -30.36
C THR A 99 -12.77 29.90 -29.21
N ASN A 100 -11.94 30.95 -29.13
CA ASN A 100 -12.11 32.02 -28.14
C ASN A 100 -13.32 32.93 -28.42
N LYS A 101 -14.08 32.69 -29.51
CA LYS A 101 -15.32 33.40 -29.86
C LYS A 101 -16.57 32.50 -29.96
N LYS A 102 -16.43 31.17 -29.89
CA LYS A 102 -17.55 30.21 -29.90
C LYS A 102 -17.28 29.08 -28.92
N ALA A 103 -18.12 28.99 -27.87
CA ALA A 103 -18.30 27.89 -26.92
C ALA A 103 -17.08 26.94 -26.73
N ALA A 104 -16.29 27.20 -25.69
CA ALA A 104 -14.98 26.59 -25.43
C ALA A 104 -15.02 25.11 -24.95
N GLY A 105 -15.67 24.21 -25.71
CA GLY A 105 -15.83 22.80 -25.31
C GLY A 105 -15.90 21.74 -26.41
N THR A 106 -15.94 22.08 -27.71
CA THR A 106 -16.04 21.08 -28.78
C THR A 106 -14.69 20.74 -29.42
N THR A 107 -14.06 21.70 -30.09
CA THR A 107 -12.92 21.43 -30.99
C THR A 107 -11.60 21.08 -30.30
N ARG A 108 -11.44 21.34 -28.99
CA ARG A 108 -10.26 20.89 -28.22
C ARG A 108 -10.44 19.47 -27.68
N ASP A 109 -11.67 19.11 -27.28
CA ASP A 109 -11.99 17.76 -26.82
C ASP A 109 -11.84 16.71 -27.93
N ASP A 110 -11.99 17.08 -29.22
CA ASP A 110 -11.78 16.16 -30.36
C ASP A 110 -10.33 15.67 -30.52
N TYR A 111 -9.35 16.47 -30.07
CA TYR A 111 -7.92 16.09 -30.02
C TYR A 111 -7.53 15.48 -28.65
N SER A 112 -8.51 15.25 -27.77
CA SER A 112 -8.34 14.50 -26.53
C SER A 112 -8.98 13.11 -26.65
N ASP A 113 -8.43 12.13 -25.94
CA ASP A 113 -9.05 10.82 -25.79
C ASP A 113 -8.90 10.39 -24.33
N ARG A 114 -9.97 10.57 -23.54
CA ARG A 114 -9.97 10.23 -22.11
C ARG A 114 -9.81 8.72 -21.85
N THR A 115 -9.98 7.91 -22.88
CA THR A 115 -9.84 6.46 -22.85
C THR A 115 -8.51 5.98 -23.47
N PHE A 116 -7.60 6.89 -23.81
CA PHE A 116 -6.32 6.54 -24.44
C PHE A 116 -5.45 5.53 -23.66
N PRO A 117 -5.41 5.50 -22.31
CA PRO A 117 -4.66 4.47 -21.56
C PRO A 117 -5.06 3.03 -21.93
N GLU A 118 -6.36 2.76 -22.06
CA GLU A 118 -6.86 1.45 -22.53
C GLU A 118 -6.36 1.10 -23.95
N PHE A 119 -6.20 2.10 -24.82
CA PHE A 119 -5.74 1.90 -26.20
C PHE A 119 -4.27 1.49 -26.25
N LEU A 120 -3.43 2.14 -25.43
CA LEU A 120 -2.02 1.80 -25.25
C LEU A 120 -1.84 0.41 -24.65
N PHE A 121 -2.66 0.06 -23.65
CA PHE A 121 -2.58 -1.24 -22.97
C PHE A 121 -2.81 -2.44 -23.89
N TYR A 122 -3.83 -2.43 -24.76
CA TYR A 122 -4.06 -3.56 -25.67
C TYR A 122 -3.05 -3.66 -26.82
N ILE A 123 -2.33 -2.58 -27.13
CA ILE A 123 -1.16 -2.64 -28.04
C ILE A 123 -0.04 -3.43 -27.36
N GLU A 124 0.32 -3.09 -26.11
CA GLU A 124 1.36 -3.82 -25.38
C GLU A 124 0.97 -5.25 -25.02
N GLU A 125 -0.32 -5.55 -24.83
CA GLU A 125 -0.76 -6.93 -24.65
C GLU A 125 -0.62 -7.76 -25.94
N LEU A 126 -1.02 -7.23 -27.09
CA LEU A 126 -0.81 -7.94 -28.37
C LEU A 126 0.68 -8.17 -28.66
N ARG A 127 1.54 -7.18 -28.38
CA ARG A 127 3.00 -7.32 -28.48
C ARG A 127 3.55 -8.39 -27.53
N HIS A 128 3.02 -8.47 -26.31
CA HIS A 128 3.41 -9.46 -25.31
C HIS A 128 2.98 -10.90 -25.70
N LEU A 129 1.76 -11.05 -26.22
CA LEU A 129 1.25 -12.34 -26.70
C LEU A 129 2.06 -12.85 -27.90
N ILE A 130 2.39 -11.98 -28.86
CA ILE A 130 3.22 -12.34 -30.03
C ILE A 130 4.65 -12.73 -29.63
N THR A 131 5.23 -12.07 -28.61
CA THR A 131 6.58 -12.41 -28.13
C THR A 131 6.60 -13.72 -27.33
N ILE A 132 5.65 -13.95 -26.41
CA ILE A 132 5.53 -15.22 -25.67
C ILE A 132 5.29 -16.40 -26.61
N TYR A 133 4.33 -16.28 -27.53
CA TYR A 133 3.94 -17.38 -28.43
C TYR A 133 4.70 -17.37 -29.77
N SER A 134 5.86 -16.70 -29.80
CA SER A 134 6.75 -16.64 -30.95
C SER A 134 7.16 -18.03 -31.46
N SER A 135 7.32 -19.02 -30.58
CA SER A 135 7.58 -20.42 -30.97
C SER A 135 6.44 -21.05 -31.79
N VAL A 136 5.19 -20.82 -31.39
CA VAL A 136 3.98 -21.30 -32.08
C VAL A 136 3.85 -20.66 -33.46
N ILE A 137 4.11 -19.36 -33.55
CA ILE A 137 4.16 -18.59 -34.80
C ILE A 137 5.22 -19.18 -35.74
N LYS A 138 6.45 -19.40 -35.24
CA LYS A 138 7.55 -19.95 -36.04
C LYS A 138 7.23 -21.34 -36.59
N GLN A 139 6.67 -22.23 -35.76
CA GLN A 139 6.28 -23.57 -36.19
C GLN A 139 5.23 -23.53 -37.32
N TYR A 140 4.19 -22.71 -37.16
CA TYR A 140 3.14 -22.53 -38.18
C TYR A 140 3.71 -22.03 -39.51
N TYR A 141 4.57 -21.00 -39.50
CA TYR A 141 5.10 -20.44 -40.75
C TYR A 141 6.20 -21.29 -41.40
N ILE A 142 6.93 -22.13 -40.66
CA ILE A 142 7.79 -23.18 -41.24
C ILE A 142 6.95 -24.21 -42.00
N GLU A 143 5.79 -24.61 -41.45
CA GLU A 143 4.86 -25.51 -42.14
C GLU A 143 4.26 -24.87 -43.39
N CYS A 144 3.83 -23.59 -43.32
CA CYS A 144 3.36 -22.85 -44.51
C CYS A 144 4.42 -22.75 -45.62
N LEU A 145 5.66 -22.35 -45.27
CA LEU A 145 6.75 -22.23 -46.24
C LEU A 145 7.05 -23.58 -46.91
N SER A 146 7.22 -24.63 -46.11
CA SER A 146 7.62 -25.94 -46.62
C SER A 146 6.52 -26.68 -47.39
N THR A 147 5.23 -26.44 -47.10
CA THR A 147 4.11 -27.19 -47.71
C THR A 147 3.28 -26.42 -48.73
N LEU A 148 2.99 -25.14 -48.49
CA LEU A 148 2.12 -24.32 -49.35
C LEU A 148 2.97 -23.51 -50.32
N ASP A 149 3.82 -22.63 -49.79
CA ASP A 149 4.62 -21.73 -50.61
C ASP A 149 5.60 -22.48 -51.54
N SER A 150 6.16 -23.61 -51.07
CA SER A 150 7.07 -24.44 -51.87
C SER A 150 6.40 -24.99 -53.14
N ASN A 151 5.14 -25.41 -53.06
CA ASN A 151 4.37 -25.96 -54.18
C ASN A 151 3.92 -24.86 -55.15
N ASP A 152 3.40 -23.75 -54.62
CA ASP A 152 3.01 -22.60 -55.42
C ASP A 152 4.21 -21.99 -56.16
N LEU A 153 5.35 -21.86 -55.49
CA LEU A 153 6.61 -21.43 -56.11
C LEU A 153 7.09 -22.42 -57.18
N GLN A 154 7.07 -23.74 -56.92
CA GLN A 154 7.50 -24.74 -57.90
C GLN A 154 6.63 -24.72 -59.16
N SER A 155 5.32 -24.47 -59.04
CA SER A 155 4.42 -24.35 -60.18
C SER A 155 4.75 -23.13 -61.05
N ASN A 156 5.07 -21.98 -60.45
CA ASN A 156 5.37 -20.75 -61.17
C ASN A 156 6.79 -20.74 -61.75
N ILE A 157 7.79 -21.32 -61.06
CA ILE A 157 9.14 -21.50 -61.61
C ILE A 157 9.09 -22.32 -62.91
N LYS A 158 8.31 -23.41 -62.95
CA LYS A 158 8.14 -24.22 -64.18
C LYS A 158 7.57 -23.42 -65.36
N ASN A 159 6.72 -22.42 -65.10
CA ASN A 159 6.16 -21.54 -66.13
C ASN A 159 7.18 -20.47 -66.60
N LEU A 160 8.07 -20.02 -65.71
CA LEU A 160 9.07 -18.98 -65.98
C LEU A 160 10.32 -19.51 -66.68
N ASN A 161 10.75 -20.74 -66.38
CA ASN A 161 12.02 -21.35 -66.82
C ASN A 161 12.26 -21.37 -68.34
N MET A 162 11.23 -21.16 -69.17
CA MET A 162 11.38 -21.02 -70.63
C MET A 162 11.94 -19.66 -71.08
N SER A 163 12.10 -18.69 -70.17
CA SER A 163 12.56 -17.33 -70.46
C SER A 163 13.34 -16.68 -69.31
N CYS A 164 14.31 -17.40 -68.74
CA CYS A 164 15.21 -16.91 -67.69
C CYS A 164 16.65 -16.71 -68.20
N THR A 165 17.38 -15.76 -67.62
CA THR A 165 18.84 -15.69 -67.67
C THR A 165 19.47 -16.65 -66.66
N GLU A 166 20.79 -16.87 -66.76
CA GLU A 166 21.52 -17.75 -65.84
C GLU A 166 21.43 -17.25 -64.39
N ASP A 167 21.67 -15.96 -64.14
CA ASP A 167 21.49 -15.31 -62.84
C ASP A 167 20.05 -15.42 -62.29
N GLU A 168 19.04 -15.16 -63.14
CA GLU A 168 17.62 -15.35 -62.78
C GLU A 168 17.35 -16.81 -62.34
N SER A 169 17.88 -17.79 -63.08
CA SER A 169 17.69 -19.22 -62.78
C SER A 169 18.38 -19.68 -61.49
N ILE A 170 19.54 -19.12 -61.17
CA ILE A 170 20.28 -19.38 -59.92
C ILE A 170 19.47 -18.86 -58.73
N LEU A 171 18.91 -17.65 -58.81
CA LEU A 171 18.07 -17.09 -57.74
C LEU A 171 16.78 -17.90 -57.54
N LEU A 172 16.07 -18.25 -58.62
CA LEU A 172 14.86 -19.09 -58.54
C LEU A 172 15.15 -20.47 -57.91
N THR A 173 16.27 -21.08 -58.26
CA THR A 173 16.72 -22.36 -57.69
C THR A 173 17.11 -22.21 -56.20
N SER A 174 17.76 -21.10 -55.83
CA SER A 174 18.10 -20.75 -54.45
C SER A 174 16.85 -20.63 -53.56
N PHE A 175 15.81 -19.91 -54.03
CA PHE A 175 14.54 -19.79 -53.30
C PHE A 175 13.89 -21.15 -53.07
N TYR A 176 13.79 -21.99 -54.10
CA TYR A 176 13.16 -23.31 -53.96
C TYR A 176 13.94 -24.23 -53.01
N ASN A 177 15.27 -24.25 -53.09
CA ASN A 177 16.11 -25.08 -52.23
C ASN A 177 16.05 -24.64 -50.77
N THR A 178 16.11 -23.33 -50.49
CA THR A 178 16.01 -22.81 -49.11
C THR A 178 14.63 -23.09 -48.49
N ILE A 179 13.54 -22.88 -49.24
CA ILE A 179 12.16 -23.12 -48.79
C ILE A 179 11.87 -24.61 -48.56
N THR A 180 12.46 -25.52 -49.35
CA THR A 180 12.28 -26.97 -49.13
C THR A 180 13.16 -27.51 -47.99
N THR A 181 14.39 -27.02 -47.80
CA THR A 181 15.24 -27.45 -46.67
C THR A 181 14.73 -26.98 -45.30
N LEU A 182 13.99 -25.87 -45.25
CA LEU A 182 13.40 -25.28 -44.04
C LEU A 182 12.62 -26.28 -43.16
N ALA A 183 11.97 -27.28 -43.77
CA ALA A 183 11.25 -28.35 -43.07
C ALA A 183 12.11 -29.17 -42.09
N THR A 184 13.45 -29.11 -42.22
CA THR A 184 14.40 -29.89 -41.41
C THR A 184 15.23 -29.05 -40.43
N SER A 185 15.15 -27.72 -40.52
CA SER A 185 15.99 -26.79 -39.76
C SER A 185 15.22 -26.11 -38.62
N THR A 186 15.62 -26.33 -37.37
CA THR A 186 15.00 -25.70 -36.18
C THR A 186 15.35 -24.22 -36.00
N SER A 187 16.33 -23.72 -36.73
CA SER A 187 16.77 -22.32 -36.72
C SER A 187 17.32 -21.94 -38.10
N ALA A 188 16.61 -21.07 -38.82
CA ALA A 188 16.99 -20.59 -40.15
C ALA A 188 17.11 -19.07 -40.15
N ASP A 189 18.15 -18.56 -40.81
CA ASP A 189 18.32 -17.15 -41.15
C ASP A 189 17.85 -16.95 -42.59
N LEU A 190 16.79 -16.15 -42.79
CA LEU A 190 16.16 -15.96 -44.09
C LEU A 190 16.41 -14.55 -44.66
N ARG A 191 17.29 -13.77 -44.03
CA ARG A 191 17.73 -12.45 -44.50
C ARG A 191 18.35 -12.53 -45.89
N ALA A 192 19.10 -13.60 -46.19
CA ALA A 192 19.66 -13.85 -47.52
C ALA A 192 18.56 -13.96 -48.59
N LEU A 193 17.55 -14.82 -48.37
CA LEU A 193 16.41 -14.99 -49.26
C LEU A 193 15.63 -13.68 -49.46
N ARG A 194 15.42 -12.88 -48.41
CA ARG A 194 14.76 -11.57 -48.54
C ARG A 194 15.58 -10.58 -49.37
N LEU A 195 16.90 -10.57 -49.22
CA LEU A 195 17.80 -9.70 -50.00
C LEU A 195 17.92 -10.16 -51.46
N ASP A 196 17.95 -11.47 -51.71
CA ASP A 196 17.93 -12.06 -53.05
C ASP A 196 16.60 -11.81 -53.78
N TRP A 197 15.47 -11.84 -53.08
CA TRP A 197 14.19 -11.40 -53.64
C TRP A 197 14.24 -9.94 -54.07
N PHE A 198 14.82 -9.05 -53.25
CA PHE A 198 14.98 -7.63 -53.61
C PHE A 198 15.93 -7.43 -54.80
N ARG A 199 17.01 -8.23 -54.93
CA ARG A 199 17.85 -8.29 -56.14
C ARG A 199 17.06 -8.70 -57.37
N MET A 200 16.22 -9.75 -57.27
CA MET A 200 15.34 -10.22 -58.35
C MET A 200 14.39 -9.11 -58.83
N GLN A 201 13.74 -8.39 -57.90
CA GLN A 201 12.90 -7.23 -58.21
C GLN A 201 13.69 -6.16 -58.98
N ALA A 202 14.91 -5.85 -58.55
CA ALA A 202 15.76 -4.84 -59.19
C ALA A 202 16.15 -5.24 -60.62
N TYR A 203 16.44 -6.52 -60.89
CA TYR A 203 16.80 -7.00 -62.23
C TYR A 203 15.60 -7.02 -63.20
N THR A 204 14.41 -7.40 -62.72
CA THR A 204 13.21 -7.66 -63.56
C THR A 204 12.22 -6.49 -63.66
N SER A 205 12.51 -5.37 -62.98
CA SER A 205 11.76 -4.10 -63.07
C SER A 205 12.36 -3.08 -64.04
N VAL A 206 13.48 -3.40 -64.71
CA VAL A 206 14.13 -2.50 -65.69
C VAL A 206 13.36 -2.50 -67.01
N THR A 207 13.02 -1.31 -67.52
CA THR A 207 12.12 -1.11 -68.68
C THR A 207 12.70 -1.50 -70.04
N LYS A 208 13.98 -1.90 -70.10
CA LYS A 208 14.61 -2.50 -71.29
C LYS A 208 15.03 -3.92 -70.92
N LYS A 209 14.69 -4.89 -71.78
CA LYS A 209 15.32 -6.23 -71.73
C LYS A 209 16.83 -6.05 -71.79
N SER A 210 17.48 -6.33 -70.67
CA SER A 210 18.92 -6.25 -70.51
C SER A 210 19.56 -7.55 -71.02
N SER A 211 20.87 -7.57 -71.20
CA SER A 211 21.60 -8.85 -71.29
C SER A 211 21.55 -9.64 -69.97
N LEU A 212 21.13 -9.00 -68.87
CA LEU A 212 21.04 -9.57 -67.52
C LEU A 212 19.65 -10.08 -67.14
N SER A 213 18.57 -9.61 -67.79
CA SER A 213 17.21 -9.98 -67.40
C SER A 213 16.26 -10.16 -68.59
N SER A 214 15.56 -11.29 -68.57
CA SER A 214 14.58 -11.72 -69.57
C SER A 214 13.15 -11.80 -69.02
N ILE A 215 13.02 -12.02 -67.71
CA ILE A 215 11.74 -11.93 -67.01
C ILE A 215 11.39 -10.44 -66.82
N SER A 216 10.13 -10.09 -67.10
CA SER A 216 9.58 -8.79 -66.68
C SER A 216 8.54 -9.00 -65.59
N LEU A 217 8.69 -8.29 -64.47
CA LEU A 217 7.80 -8.44 -63.32
C LEU A 217 6.37 -7.94 -63.64
N SER A 218 6.24 -6.95 -64.52
CA SER A 218 4.96 -6.39 -65.00
C SER A 218 4.11 -7.34 -65.85
N HIS A 219 4.64 -8.51 -66.22
CA HIS A 219 3.89 -9.57 -66.90
C HIS A 219 3.64 -10.79 -66.01
N ASN A 220 4.22 -10.81 -64.80
CA ASN A 220 4.23 -11.97 -63.89
C ASN A 220 3.82 -11.56 -62.47
N GLU A 221 2.76 -10.75 -62.34
CA GLU A 221 2.30 -10.20 -61.05
C GLU A 221 2.02 -11.29 -60.00
N ASN A 222 1.49 -12.45 -60.41
CA ASN A 222 1.25 -13.59 -59.52
C ASN A 222 2.54 -14.08 -58.82
N PHE A 223 3.66 -14.13 -59.56
CA PHE A 223 4.96 -14.52 -58.98
C PHE A 223 5.42 -13.50 -57.93
N ALA A 224 5.22 -12.20 -58.21
CA ALA A 224 5.55 -11.15 -57.24
C ALA A 224 4.67 -11.22 -55.98
N GLN A 225 3.38 -11.54 -56.11
CA GLN A 225 2.46 -11.73 -54.98
C GLN A 225 2.88 -12.93 -54.11
N ILE A 226 3.24 -14.06 -54.73
CA ILE A 226 3.73 -15.27 -54.04
C ILE A 226 5.06 -14.97 -53.33
N MET A 227 6.04 -14.38 -54.02
CA MET A 227 7.34 -14.05 -53.41
C MET A 227 7.24 -12.99 -52.30
N ASN A 228 6.29 -12.06 -52.37
CA ASN A 228 6.01 -11.13 -51.27
C ASN A 228 5.34 -11.83 -50.07
N SER A 229 4.51 -12.84 -50.31
CA SER A 229 3.90 -13.68 -49.25
C SER A 229 4.98 -14.52 -48.56
N ILE A 230 5.84 -15.19 -49.33
CA ILE A 230 7.05 -15.87 -48.87
C ILE A 230 7.95 -14.94 -48.05
N ALA A 231 8.17 -13.71 -48.51
CA ALA A 231 8.99 -12.74 -47.78
C ALA A 231 8.37 -12.37 -46.42
N PHE A 232 7.05 -12.22 -46.34
CA PHE A 232 6.34 -12.03 -45.07
C PHE A 232 6.44 -13.27 -44.17
N HIS A 233 6.12 -14.47 -44.68
CA HIS A 233 6.24 -15.73 -43.94
C HIS A 233 7.67 -15.95 -43.42
N SER A 234 8.69 -15.59 -44.21
CA SER A 234 10.09 -15.67 -43.78
C SER A 234 10.38 -14.79 -42.56
N LYS A 235 9.93 -13.51 -42.57
CA LYS A 235 10.05 -12.62 -41.39
C LYS A 235 9.32 -13.19 -40.17
N CYS A 236 8.21 -13.92 -40.36
CA CYS A 236 7.50 -14.58 -39.27
C CYS A 236 8.25 -15.79 -38.68
N VAL A 237 9.29 -16.30 -39.34
CA VAL A 237 10.15 -17.38 -38.82
C VAL A 237 11.40 -16.82 -38.11
N ASP A 238 12.11 -15.87 -38.70
CA ASP A 238 13.38 -15.38 -38.17
C ASP A 238 13.29 -14.02 -37.45
N ASP A 239 12.38 -13.13 -37.85
CA ASP A 239 12.47 -11.68 -37.62
C ASP A 239 11.15 -11.03 -37.13
N ILE A 240 10.46 -11.73 -36.21
CA ILE A 240 9.21 -11.25 -35.57
C ILE A 240 9.44 -9.94 -34.81
N GLU A 241 10.63 -9.74 -34.24
CA GLU A 241 10.98 -8.56 -33.44
C GLU A 241 11.01 -7.29 -34.30
N THR A 242 11.60 -7.34 -35.51
CA THR A 242 11.58 -6.21 -36.43
C THR A 242 10.18 -5.95 -36.98
N LEU A 243 9.35 -6.98 -37.20
CA LEU A 243 7.92 -6.79 -37.54
C LEU A 243 7.16 -6.07 -36.42
N LEU A 244 7.40 -6.43 -35.16
CA LEU A 244 6.78 -5.76 -34.01
C LEU A 244 7.24 -4.30 -33.89
N TYR A 245 8.51 -4.00 -34.16
CA TYR A 245 9.03 -2.63 -34.25
C TYR A 245 8.37 -1.85 -35.41
N GLU A 246 8.42 -2.39 -36.63
CA GLU A 246 7.88 -1.79 -37.86
C GLU A 246 6.38 -1.44 -37.73
N THR A 247 5.59 -2.28 -37.05
CA THR A 247 4.13 -2.11 -36.89
C THR A 247 3.71 -1.36 -35.64
N SER A 248 4.44 -1.46 -34.52
CA SER A 248 3.94 -1.02 -33.21
C SER A 248 4.97 -0.40 -32.28
N ASP A 249 6.07 0.10 -32.82
CA ASP A 249 6.93 1.00 -32.06
C ASP A 249 6.19 2.27 -31.61
N LEU A 250 6.42 2.64 -30.35
CA LEU A 250 5.88 3.85 -29.71
C LEU A 250 6.99 4.72 -29.11
N SER A 251 8.24 4.58 -29.58
CA SER A 251 9.37 5.43 -29.17
C SER A 251 9.09 6.93 -29.31
N ILE A 252 8.17 7.29 -30.21
CA ILE A 252 7.66 8.65 -30.44
C ILE A 252 7.29 9.40 -29.15
N PHE A 253 6.82 8.72 -28.09
CA PHE A 253 6.50 9.38 -26.81
C PHE A 253 7.71 10.05 -26.13
N TYR A 254 8.95 9.61 -26.41
CA TYR A 254 10.17 10.29 -25.96
C TYR A 254 10.25 11.76 -26.43
N PHE A 255 9.70 12.06 -27.61
CA PHE A 255 9.64 13.43 -28.15
C PHE A 255 8.41 14.21 -27.70
N TYR A 256 7.46 13.57 -26.99
CA TYR A 256 6.16 14.11 -26.58
C TYR A 256 5.88 13.93 -25.08
N LEU A 257 6.93 13.91 -24.24
CA LEU A 257 6.86 13.60 -22.80
C LEU A 257 5.81 14.43 -22.04
N THR A 258 5.70 15.73 -22.33
CA THR A 258 4.71 16.62 -21.70
C THR A 258 3.26 16.18 -21.95
N GLN A 259 2.97 15.55 -23.09
CA GLN A 259 1.68 14.93 -23.37
C GLN A 259 1.57 13.55 -22.69
N PHE A 260 2.65 12.78 -22.64
CA PHE A 260 2.70 11.46 -22.01
C PHE A 260 2.43 11.55 -20.50
N ASP A 261 3.08 12.48 -19.81
CA ASP A 261 2.87 12.77 -18.38
C ASP A 261 1.45 13.29 -18.09
N HIS A 262 0.89 14.12 -18.99
CA HIS A 262 -0.50 14.57 -18.89
C HIS A 262 -1.49 13.42 -19.10
N LEU A 263 -1.22 12.51 -20.05
CA LEU A 263 -2.03 11.32 -20.28
C LEU A 263 -1.98 10.37 -19.08
N PHE A 264 -0.81 10.14 -18.49
CA PHE A 264 -0.63 9.37 -17.25
C PHE A 264 -1.36 10.00 -16.07
N SER A 265 -1.21 11.31 -15.87
CA SER A 265 -1.93 12.06 -14.83
C SER A 265 -3.45 11.90 -15.00
N SER A 266 -3.96 12.02 -16.23
CA SER A 266 -5.38 11.82 -16.52
C SER A 266 -5.85 10.36 -16.30
N CYS A 267 -4.98 9.37 -16.49
CA CYS A 267 -5.25 7.97 -16.21
C CYS A 267 -5.49 7.72 -14.72
N ILE A 268 -4.69 8.34 -13.84
CA ILE A 268 -4.82 8.25 -12.39
C ILE A 268 -6.15 8.84 -11.89
N TYR A 269 -6.63 9.96 -12.45
CA TYR A 269 -7.87 10.58 -11.98
C TYR A 269 -9.16 9.87 -12.44
N TYR A 270 -9.09 8.86 -13.32
CA TYR A 270 -10.26 8.14 -13.83
C TYR A 270 -10.24 6.64 -13.46
N PRO A 271 -11.07 6.17 -12.50
CA PRO A 271 -11.06 4.79 -12.02
C PRO A 271 -11.29 3.72 -13.11
N SER A 272 -12.01 4.04 -14.19
CA SER A 272 -12.20 3.12 -15.32
C SER A 272 -11.02 3.05 -16.30
N GLN A 273 -9.96 3.83 -16.06
CA GLN A 273 -8.73 3.85 -16.85
C GLN A 273 -7.49 3.51 -16.04
N ILE A 274 -7.50 3.73 -14.72
CA ILE A 274 -6.37 3.47 -13.81
C ILE A 274 -5.87 2.02 -13.87
N ARG A 275 -6.76 1.07 -14.20
CA ARG A 275 -6.50 -0.33 -14.58
C ARG A 275 -5.35 -0.50 -15.57
N TYR A 276 -5.21 0.46 -16.47
CA TYR A 276 -4.33 0.41 -17.63
C TYR A 276 -3.05 1.24 -17.44
N ALA A 277 -2.83 1.83 -16.26
CA ALA A 277 -1.69 2.72 -15.97
C ALA A 277 -0.32 2.04 -16.16
N ILE A 278 -0.23 0.71 -16.04
CA ILE A 278 0.97 -0.09 -16.32
C ILE A 278 1.47 0.00 -17.77
N ALA A 279 0.63 0.43 -18.71
CA ALA A 279 1.03 0.66 -20.11
C ALA A 279 2.08 1.78 -20.25
N PHE A 280 2.10 2.76 -19.32
CA PHE A 280 3.06 3.87 -19.37
C PHE A 280 4.50 3.42 -19.05
N PRO A 281 4.78 2.70 -17.94
CA PRO A 281 6.06 2.00 -17.71
C PRO A 281 6.48 1.07 -18.85
N LEU A 282 5.54 0.33 -19.48
CA LEU A 282 5.85 -0.58 -20.58
C LEU A 282 6.33 0.17 -21.83
N ILE A 283 5.67 1.27 -22.21
CA ILE A 283 6.04 2.09 -23.38
C ILE A 283 7.43 2.72 -23.23
N CYS A 284 7.92 2.96 -22.01
CA CYS A 284 9.30 3.40 -21.80
C CYS A 284 10.35 2.41 -22.34
N GLN A 285 10.03 1.11 -22.47
CA GLN A 285 10.90 0.14 -23.14
C GLN A 285 11.18 0.52 -24.61
N HIS A 286 10.26 1.22 -25.28
CA HIS A 286 10.38 1.57 -26.69
C HIS A 286 11.31 2.75 -26.97
N PHE A 287 11.63 3.58 -25.96
CA PHE A 287 12.36 4.84 -26.19
C PHE A 287 13.73 4.60 -26.86
N ILE A 288 14.41 3.51 -26.49
CA ILE A 288 15.71 3.09 -27.06
C ILE A 288 15.63 2.89 -28.59
N ASN A 289 14.47 2.50 -29.11
CA ASN A 289 14.26 2.21 -30.53
C ASN A 289 14.20 3.49 -31.40
N ALA A 290 14.19 4.68 -30.79
CA ALA A 290 14.39 5.94 -31.51
C ALA A 290 15.87 6.19 -31.88
N THR A 291 16.81 5.49 -31.23
CA THR A 291 18.25 5.70 -31.43
C THR A 291 18.74 5.06 -32.73
N HIS A 292 19.66 5.74 -33.42
CA HIS A 292 20.26 5.25 -34.66
C HIS A 292 21.78 5.09 -34.51
N GLU A 293 22.39 4.11 -35.19
CA GLU A 293 23.83 3.82 -35.07
C GLU A 293 24.74 4.99 -35.51
N LEU A 294 24.19 5.90 -36.34
CA LEU A 294 24.86 7.14 -36.78
C LEU A 294 24.74 8.31 -35.78
N CYS A 295 24.03 8.13 -34.65
CA CYS A 295 23.87 9.12 -33.58
C CYS A 295 24.02 8.42 -32.20
N PRO A 296 25.22 7.91 -31.85
CA PRO A 296 25.44 7.25 -30.56
C PRO A 296 25.31 8.21 -29.36
N GLU A 297 25.45 9.51 -29.55
CA GLU A 297 25.49 10.53 -28.49
C GLU A 297 24.15 10.69 -27.76
N GLU A 298 23.02 10.57 -28.46
CA GLU A 298 21.69 10.65 -27.86
C GLU A 298 21.28 9.36 -27.12
N ARG A 299 21.90 8.21 -27.45
CA ARG A 299 21.49 6.89 -26.95
C ARG A 299 21.54 6.78 -25.43
N GLN A 300 22.58 7.33 -24.79
CA GLN A 300 22.68 7.36 -23.33
C GLN A 300 21.62 8.27 -22.71
N GLN A 301 21.32 9.42 -23.32
CA GLN A 301 20.33 10.37 -22.80
C GLN A 301 18.90 9.81 -22.87
N ILE A 302 18.57 9.15 -23.99
CA ILE A 302 17.32 8.43 -24.21
C ILE A 302 17.17 7.27 -23.22
N GLY A 303 18.23 6.49 -23.02
CA GLY A 303 18.28 5.40 -22.05
C GLY A 303 18.02 5.89 -20.62
N ASP A 304 18.82 6.84 -20.14
CA ASP A 304 18.69 7.47 -18.82
C ASP A 304 17.28 8.01 -18.55
N LEU A 305 16.66 8.64 -19.55
CA LEU A 305 15.32 9.22 -19.41
C LEU A 305 14.23 8.15 -19.38
N SER A 306 14.36 7.07 -20.17
CA SER A 306 13.42 5.94 -20.12
C SER A 306 13.36 5.26 -18.74
N LEU A 307 14.51 5.14 -18.06
CA LEU A 307 14.61 4.63 -16.70
C LEU A 307 13.94 5.58 -15.69
N LYS A 308 14.21 6.90 -15.79
CA LYS A 308 13.66 7.93 -14.91
C LYS A 308 12.14 8.03 -15.03
N SER A 309 11.59 8.03 -16.26
CA SER A 309 10.15 8.06 -16.50
C SER A 309 9.47 6.78 -15.99
N SER A 310 10.01 5.59 -16.26
CA SER A 310 9.41 4.34 -15.79
C SER A 310 9.40 4.23 -14.25
N HIS A 311 10.52 4.63 -13.60
CA HIS A 311 10.58 4.75 -12.14
C HIS A 311 9.50 5.68 -11.60
N ALA A 312 9.36 6.90 -12.16
CA ALA A 312 8.36 7.87 -11.73
C ALA A 312 6.92 7.38 -11.91
N PHE A 313 6.60 6.71 -13.02
CA PHE A 313 5.27 6.14 -13.25
C PHE A 313 4.94 5.01 -12.28
N ILE A 314 5.86 4.07 -12.03
CA ILE A 314 5.65 2.99 -11.04
C ILE A 314 5.49 3.57 -9.64
N ASP A 315 6.34 4.53 -9.26
CA ASP A 315 6.30 5.21 -7.96
C ASP A 315 4.98 5.97 -7.72
N GLU A 316 4.46 6.70 -8.72
CA GLU A 316 3.16 7.35 -8.63
C GLU A 316 1.99 6.34 -8.53
N ILE A 317 1.98 5.23 -9.27
CA ILE A 317 0.95 4.20 -9.09
C ILE A 317 1.00 3.62 -7.65
N CYS A 318 2.21 3.39 -7.10
CA CYS A 318 2.38 2.94 -5.72
C CYS A 318 1.89 3.98 -4.69
N LYS A 319 2.19 5.26 -4.89
CA LYS A 319 1.68 6.37 -4.05
C LYS A 319 0.16 6.44 -4.05
N GLN A 320 -0.50 6.22 -5.19
CA GLN A 320 -1.97 6.22 -5.29
C GLN A 320 -2.60 5.02 -4.57
N ILE A 321 -2.01 3.82 -4.65
CA ILE A 321 -2.44 2.66 -3.84
C ILE A 321 -2.28 2.99 -2.35
N LYS A 322 -1.11 3.49 -1.94
CA LYS A 322 -0.80 3.91 -0.57
C LYS A 322 -1.77 4.95 -0.03
N SER A 323 -2.20 5.92 -0.84
CA SER A 323 -3.25 6.88 -0.47
C SER A 323 -4.61 6.20 -0.31
N THR A 324 -5.00 5.36 -1.29
CA THR A 324 -6.29 4.65 -1.28
C THR A 324 -6.40 3.70 -0.07
N VAL A 325 -5.35 2.93 0.23
CA VAL A 325 -5.24 2.07 1.42
C VAL A 325 -5.34 2.90 2.70
N SER A 326 -4.74 4.10 2.74
CA SER A 326 -4.85 5.00 3.90
C SER A 326 -6.27 5.53 4.09
N GLU A 327 -6.98 5.88 3.02
CA GLU A 327 -8.38 6.30 3.10
C GLU A 327 -9.31 5.17 3.51
N ILE A 328 -9.08 3.94 3.02
CA ILE A 328 -9.81 2.74 3.45
C ILE A 328 -9.56 2.49 4.94
N ALA A 329 -8.31 2.55 5.40
CA ALA A 329 -7.97 2.41 6.82
C ALA A 329 -8.67 3.42 7.72
N ASN A 330 -8.81 4.67 7.27
CA ASN A 330 -9.56 5.68 8.02
C ASN A 330 -11.06 5.35 8.12
N GLU A 331 -11.70 4.83 7.05
CA GLU A 331 -13.11 4.42 7.10
C GLU A 331 -13.31 3.18 8.02
N TYR A 332 -12.41 2.19 7.95
CA TYR A 332 -12.47 0.99 8.82
C TYR A 332 -12.17 1.34 10.29
N PHE A 333 -11.24 2.25 10.56
CA PHE A 333 -11.01 2.79 11.90
C PHE A 333 -12.29 3.43 12.46
N LEU A 334 -13.00 4.24 11.68
CA LEU A 334 -14.28 4.84 12.08
C LEU A 334 -15.41 3.82 12.27
N MET A 335 -15.35 2.66 11.62
CA MET A 335 -16.27 1.54 11.87
C MET A 335 -15.90 0.80 13.17
N ASN A 336 -14.62 0.52 13.40
CA ASN A 336 -14.15 -0.10 14.64
C ASN A 336 -14.37 0.79 15.87
N GLU A 337 -14.25 2.12 15.74
CA GLU A 337 -14.53 3.02 16.86
C GLU A 337 -15.99 2.90 17.34
N GLN A 338 -16.94 2.67 16.42
CA GLN A 338 -18.35 2.46 16.78
C GLN A 338 -18.59 1.16 17.56
N LEU A 339 -17.71 0.15 17.42
CA LEU A 339 -17.76 -1.11 18.15
C LEU A 339 -17.23 -1.00 19.59
N LEU A 340 -16.46 0.05 19.91
CA LEU A 340 -15.84 0.20 21.23
C LEU A 340 -16.88 0.26 22.37
N PRO A 341 -16.61 -0.35 23.55
CA PRO A 341 -17.57 -0.42 24.65
C PRO A 341 -18.16 0.93 25.11
N LYS A 342 -17.41 2.03 24.96
CA LYS A 342 -17.88 3.41 25.20
C LYS A 342 -19.17 3.74 24.43
N ASN A 343 -19.28 3.29 23.18
CA ASN A 343 -20.44 3.53 22.31
C ASN A 343 -21.61 2.55 22.58
N ALA A 344 -21.31 1.35 23.10
CA ALA A 344 -22.32 0.43 23.61
C ALA A 344 -23.07 1.02 24.83
N VAL A 345 -22.41 1.79 25.70
CA VAL A 345 -23.07 2.48 26.83
C VAL A 345 -24.03 3.56 26.33
N ILE A 346 -23.60 4.43 25.41
CA ILE A 346 -24.43 5.52 24.86
C ILE A 346 -25.71 4.98 24.21
N SER A 347 -25.59 3.94 23.38
CA SER A 347 -26.72 3.31 22.71
C SER A 347 -27.66 2.56 23.67
N ARG A 348 -27.13 1.95 24.73
CA ARG A 348 -27.92 1.20 25.74
C ARG A 348 -28.60 2.11 26.76
N LEU A 349 -27.98 3.23 27.16
CA LEU A 349 -28.61 4.27 27.99
C LEU A 349 -29.75 4.95 27.24
N ARG A 350 -29.55 5.32 25.97
CA ARG A 350 -30.64 5.90 25.14
C ARG A 350 -31.78 4.91 24.89
N LYS A 351 -31.50 3.61 24.72
CA LYS A 351 -32.53 2.55 24.68
C LYS A 351 -33.24 2.31 26.02
N LYS A 352 -32.64 2.72 27.16
CA LYS A 352 -33.26 2.73 28.49
C LYS A 352 -34.03 4.02 28.81
N ALA A 353 -34.10 4.99 27.90
CA ALA A 353 -34.88 6.21 28.06
C ALA A 353 -36.22 6.28 27.26
N PRO A 354 -37.15 5.30 27.36
CA PRO A 354 -38.53 5.46 26.87
C PRO A 354 -39.58 5.69 27.99
N ALA A 355 -40.63 6.42 27.61
CA ALA A 355 -42.02 6.31 28.11
C ALA A 355 -42.51 6.97 29.42
N GLU A 356 -41.70 7.53 30.33
CA GLU A 356 -42.25 8.11 31.59
C GLU A 356 -42.68 9.60 31.56
N GLN A 357 -42.38 10.39 30.51
CA GLN A 357 -42.65 11.84 30.47
C GLN A 357 -43.67 12.30 29.41
N LEU A 358 -44.63 11.46 29.01
CA LEU A 358 -45.69 11.82 28.06
C LEU A 358 -47.10 11.98 28.66
N SER A 359 -47.26 11.86 29.98
CA SER A 359 -48.56 11.96 30.67
C SER A 359 -48.66 13.10 31.69
N LYS A 360 -48.20 14.31 31.32
CA LYS A 360 -48.52 15.59 32.02
C LYS A 360 -48.22 16.81 31.12
N LYS A 361 -49.19 17.20 30.28
CA LYS A 361 -49.26 18.57 29.72
C LYS A 361 -50.11 19.43 30.65
N HIS A 362 -49.65 20.63 30.98
CA HIS A 362 -50.36 21.91 30.79
C HIS A 362 -49.53 23.08 31.34
N SER A 363 -49.42 24.17 30.56
CA SER A 363 -48.84 25.50 30.92
C SER A 363 -47.38 25.55 31.43
N SER A 364 -46.57 26.58 31.12
CA SER A 364 -46.65 27.64 30.10
C SER A 364 -45.33 28.44 30.09
N SER A 365 -44.80 28.79 28.91
CA SER A 365 -43.65 29.72 28.68
C SER A 365 -42.29 29.34 29.33
N SER A 366 -41.11 29.64 28.76
CA SER A 366 -40.75 30.54 27.65
C SER A 366 -39.58 30.00 26.79
N LYS A 367 -39.10 30.84 25.85
CA LYS A 367 -38.24 30.57 24.67
C LYS A 367 -36.75 30.28 25.00
N HIS A 368 -36.00 30.07 23.90
CA HIS A 368 -34.53 29.98 23.74
C HIS A 368 -33.96 28.56 23.93
N GLU A 369 -33.19 27.99 22.98
CA GLU A 369 -32.98 28.42 21.60
C GLU A 369 -32.63 27.20 20.71
N ALA A 370 -33.17 27.14 19.48
CA ALA A 370 -32.97 26.01 18.58
C ALA A 370 -32.69 26.51 17.16
N SER A 371 -31.44 26.38 16.70
CA SER A 371 -31.02 26.74 15.35
C SER A 371 -31.61 25.77 14.31
N THR A 372 -32.34 26.31 13.34
CA THR A 372 -33.09 25.53 12.34
C THR A 372 -32.19 24.93 11.24
N GLY A 373 -32.22 23.61 11.10
CA GLY A 373 -31.81 22.89 9.89
C GLY A 373 -32.99 22.11 9.30
N GLN A 374 -33.26 22.26 8.01
CA GLN A 374 -34.46 21.70 7.39
C GLN A 374 -34.25 20.26 6.88
N ASN A 375 -34.78 19.27 7.60
CA ASN A 375 -35.71 18.26 7.07
C ASN A 375 -36.02 17.18 8.12
N GLY A 376 -37.31 16.81 8.23
CA GLY A 376 -37.83 15.93 9.28
C GLY A 376 -37.48 14.46 9.15
N THR A 377 -36.20 14.10 9.26
CA THR A 377 -35.80 12.73 9.64
C THR A 377 -35.28 12.75 11.07
N SER A 378 -35.75 11.82 11.89
CA SER A 378 -35.10 11.55 13.17
C SER A 378 -33.70 11.01 12.88
N VAL A 379 -32.67 11.64 13.45
CA VAL A 379 -31.28 11.18 13.31
C VAL A 379 -31.13 9.87 14.07
N LYS A 380 -31.48 8.77 13.39
CA LYS A 380 -31.04 7.43 13.76
C LYS A 380 -29.53 7.43 13.63
N ILE A 381 -28.85 7.43 14.77
CA ILE A 381 -27.45 7.02 14.83
C ILE A 381 -27.43 5.60 14.25
N PRO A 382 -26.67 5.35 13.17
CA PRO A 382 -26.63 4.01 12.57
C PRO A 382 -26.13 3.02 13.62
N LEU A 383 -26.68 1.81 13.61
CA LEU A 383 -26.07 0.72 14.35
C LEU A 383 -24.99 0.09 13.46
N PRO A 384 -23.86 -0.38 14.01
CA PRO A 384 -22.86 -1.10 13.24
C PRO A 384 -23.51 -2.26 12.45
N GLY A 385 -23.31 -2.27 11.14
CA GLY A 385 -23.96 -3.16 10.18
C GLY A 385 -25.07 -2.50 9.33
N ASP A 386 -25.59 -1.32 9.72
CA ASP A 386 -26.54 -0.56 8.90
C ASP A 386 -25.85 0.00 7.63
N GLU A 387 -24.57 0.38 7.72
CA GLU A 387 -23.75 0.85 6.58
C GLU A 387 -23.49 -0.25 5.54
N SER A 388 -23.34 -1.50 6.00
CA SER A 388 -23.14 -2.69 5.17
C SER A 388 -24.43 -3.15 4.48
N ARG A 389 -25.60 -2.68 4.92
CA ARG A 389 -26.92 -3.10 4.43
C ARG A 389 -27.31 -2.43 3.12
N ARG A 390 -26.61 -2.77 2.04
CA ARG A 390 -26.82 -2.21 0.69
C ARG A 390 -28.16 -2.61 0.06
N SER A 391 -29.04 -1.64 -0.17
CA SER A 391 -30.32 -1.83 -0.89
C SER A 391 -30.18 -1.93 -2.41
N ASN A 392 -29.23 -1.20 -3.02
CA ASN A 392 -29.01 -1.15 -4.47
C ASN A 392 -27.51 -1.04 -4.79
N ARG A 393 -27.06 -1.63 -5.91
CA ARG A 393 -25.66 -1.49 -6.39
C ARG A 393 -25.37 -0.18 -7.14
N ARG A 394 -26.38 0.66 -7.39
CA ARG A 394 -26.20 1.99 -8.02
C ARG A 394 -25.73 3.05 -7.02
N ASP A 395 -26.08 2.86 -5.74
CA ASP A 395 -25.82 3.81 -4.66
C ASP A 395 -24.42 3.54 -4.09
N MET A 396 -23.39 3.90 -4.87
CA MET A 396 -21.98 3.67 -4.54
C MET A 396 -21.52 4.51 -3.34
N THR A 397 -21.22 3.85 -2.22
CA THR A 397 -20.66 4.46 -1.00
C THR A 397 -19.24 5.02 -1.23
N LYS A 398 -18.66 5.70 -0.23
CA LYS A 398 -17.24 6.09 -0.29
C LYS A 398 -16.33 4.86 -0.34
N THR A 399 -16.57 3.88 0.53
CA THR A 399 -15.83 2.62 0.59
C THR A 399 -15.92 1.84 -0.73
N ASP A 400 -17.09 1.78 -1.38
CA ASP A 400 -17.23 1.13 -2.69
C ASP A 400 -16.37 1.77 -3.78
N LYS A 401 -16.24 3.10 -3.77
CA LYS A 401 -15.40 3.84 -4.73
C LYS A 401 -13.91 3.60 -4.45
N LEU A 402 -13.50 3.62 -3.17
CA LEU A 402 -12.13 3.35 -2.78
C LEU A 402 -11.72 1.90 -3.10
N MET A 403 -12.57 0.91 -2.81
CA MET A 403 -12.31 -0.49 -3.16
C MET A 403 -12.27 -0.70 -4.68
N MET A 404 -13.13 -0.03 -5.45
CA MET A 404 -13.04 -0.07 -6.92
C MET A 404 -11.71 0.51 -7.43
N VAL A 405 -11.26 1.65 -6.90
CA VAL A 405 -9.98 2.26 -7.26
C VAL A 405 -8.80 1.37 -6.86
N LEU A 406 -8.83 0.79 -5.66
CA LEU A 406 -7.81 -0.13 -5.17
C LEU A 406 -7.69 -1.35 -6.09
N ASN A 407 -8.81 -1.98 -6.44
CA ASN A 407 -8.80 -3.21 -7.24
C ASN A 407 -8.25 -3.00 -8.66
N GLU A 408 -8.60 -1.88 -9.30
CA GLU A 408 -8.09 -1.54 -10.64
C GLU A 408 -6.60 -1.14 -10.59
N LEU A 409 -6.15 -0.43 -9.54
CA LEU A 409 -4.73 -0.15 -9.30
C LEU A 409 -3.91 -1.43 -9.01
N CYS A 410 -4.44 -2.33 -8.18
CA CYS A 410 -3.81 -3.60 -7.85
C CYS A 410 -3.69 -4.50 -9.08
N PHE A 411 -4.72 -4.55 -9.94
CA PHE A 411 -4.63 -5.18 -11.25
C PHE A 411 -3.49 -4.57 -12.09
N SER A 412 -3.40 -3.23 -12.15
CA SER A 412 -2.38 -2.51 -12.91
C SER A 412 -0.95 -2.89 -12.47
N ILE A 413 -0.64 -2.85 -11.18
CA ILE A 413 0.70 -3.24 -10.67
C ILE A 413 0.98 -4.74 -10.87
N SER A 414 0.04 -5.61 -10.50
CA SER A 414 0.26 -7.07 -10.54
C SER A 414 0.30 -7.66 -11.97
N TYR A 415 -0.08 -6.87 -12.98
CA TYR A 415 -0.18 -7.30 -14.39
C TYR A 415 1.12 -7.83 -14.98
N ARG A 416 2.28 -7.31 -14.56
CA ARG A 416 3.61 -7.72 -15.05
C ARG A 416 4.59 -7.86 -13.90
N LYS A 417 5.04 -9.09 -13.65
CA LYS A 417 5.99 -9.42 -12.56
C LYS A 417 7.36 -8.74 -12.70
N GLN A 418 7.80 -8.51 -13.94
CA GLN A 418 9.02 -7.77 -14.27
C GLN A 418 8.79 -6.93 -15.53
N ILE A 419 9.45 -5.79 -15.62
CA ILE A 419 9.53 -4.93 -16.81
C ILE A 419 11.01 -4.70 -17.12
N THR A 420 11.43 -4.91 -18.37
CA THR A 420 12.82 -4.81 -18.82
C THR A 420 13.02 -3.56 -19.68
N ILE A 421 13.79 -2.58 -19.20
CA ILE A 421 14.05 -1.31 -19.89
C ILE A 421 15.55 -1.08 -19.86
N TRP A 422 16.16 -0.97 -21.04
CA TRP A 422 17.60 -0.76 -21.22
C TRP A 422 18.46 -1.66 -20.32
N GLU A 423 18.23 -2.97 -20.43
CA GLU A 423 18.86 -4.05 -19.63
C GLU A 423 18.52 -4.06 -18.12
N HIS A 424 18.07 -2.96 -17.54
CA HIS A 424 17.55 -2.89 -16.17
C HIS A 424 16.19 -3.60 -16.01
N LYS A 425 15.98 -4.19 -14.83
CA LYS A 425 14.74 -4.90 -14.46
C LYS A 425 14.01 -4.17 -13.34
N PHE A 426 12.77 -3.75 -13.62
CA PHE A 426 11.85 -3.18 -12.65
C PHE A 426 10.88 -4.28 -12.16
N LEU A 427 10.65 -4.36 -10.85
CA LEU A 427 9.71 -5.28 -10.22
C LEU A 427 8.63 -4.46 -9.48
N PRO A 428 7.46 -4.20 -10.10
CA PRO A 428 6.44 -3.31 -9.54
C PRO A 428 5.94 -3.69 -8.13
N ASN A 429 5.94 -4.98 -7.80
CA ASN A 429 5.50 -5.45 -6.48
C ASN A 429 6.47 -5.02 -5.35
N GLU A 430 7.79 -5.01 -5.56
CA GLU A 430 8.76 -4.58 -4.53
C GLU A 430 8.67 -3.07 -4.26
N TYR A 431 8.34 -2.27 -5.28
CA TYR A 431 8.02 -0.84 -5.11
C TYR A 431 6.80 -0.65 -4.22
N LEU A 432 5.73 -1.44 -4.44
CA LEU A 432 4.53 -1.37 -3.62
C LEU A 432 4.77 -1.86 -2.18
N ILE A 433 5.54 -2.94 -2.00
CA ILE A 433 5.97 -3.45 -0.67
C ILE A 433 6.63 -2.32 0.12
N SER A 434 7.66 -1.67 -0.43
CA SER A 434 8.37 -0.60 0.28
C SER A 434 7.48 0.63 0.56
N HIS A 435 6.54 0.95 -0.33
CA HIS A 435 5.58 2.02 -0.08
C HIS A 435 4.61 1.71 1.06
N LEU A 436 4.17 0.46 1.18
CA LEU A 436 3.28 -0.02 2.24
C LEU A 436 4.01 -0.15 3.58
N GLU A 437 5.24 -0.66 3.62
CA GLU A 437 6.10 -0.68 4.82
C GLU A 437 6.28 0.72 5.40
N ASN A 438 6.73 1.67 4.55
CA ASN A 438 6.90 3.08 4.92
C ASN A 438 5.57 3.75 5.31
N ARG A 439 4.43 3.32 4.74
CA ARG A 439 3.12 3.86 5.16
C ARG A 439 2.70 3.30 6.52
N PHE A 440 2.85 2.00 6.73
CA PHE A 440 2.42 1.31 7.94
C PHE A 440 3.21 1.82 9.16
N ASN A 441 4.54 1.93 9.07
CA ASN A 441 5.37 2.58 10.09
C ASN A 441 4.84 3.98 10.47
N LYS A 442 4.51 4.81 9.46
CA LYS A 442 3.94 6.15 9.71
C LYS A 442 2.50 6.11 10.24
N SER A 443 1.68 5.15 9.81
CA SER A 443 0.32 4.94 10.32
C SER A 443 0.35 4.60 11.81
N LEU A 444 1.29 3.76 12.23
CA LEU A 444 1.46 3.37 13.63
C LEU A 444 1.79 4.58 14.50
N SER A 445 2.74 5.43 14.12
CA SER A 445 3.06 6.64 14.88
C SER A 445 1.94 7.68 14.86
N GLU A 446 1.18 7.80 13.76
CA GLU A 446 -0.04 8.61 13.69
C GLU A 446 -1.16 8.08 14.63
N MET A 447 -1.34 6.76 14.73
CA MET A 447 -2.34 6.11 15.58
C MET A 447 -2.03 6.23 17.08
N VAL A 448 -0.75 6.26 17.49
CA VAL A 448 -0.38 6.49 18.90
C VAL A 448 -0.86 7.88 19.38
N ASN A 449 -0.91 8.88 18.49
CA ASN A 449 -1.40 10.24 18.76
C ASN A 449 -0.82 10.84 20.07
N TYR A 450 0.47 10.59 20.34
CA TYR A 450 1.13 11.12 21.53
C TYR A 450 1.24 12.65 21.44
N ARG A 451 0.79 13.35 22.48
CA ARG A 451 0.78 14.81 22.54
C ARG A 451 1.59 15.29 23.74
N PRO A 452 2.89 15.57 23.59
CA PRO A 452 3.76 16.07 24.66
C PRO A 452 3.18 17.22 25.50
N PRO A 453 2.51 18.27 24.95
CA PRO A 453 2.00 19.36 25.78
C PRO A 453 0.74 19.02 26.58
N ALA A 454 0.00 17.97 26.20
CA ALA A 454 -1.21 17.51 26.90
C ALA A 454 -0.94 16.27 27.77
N MET A 455 0.15 15.55 27.52
CA MET A 455 0.45 14.21 28.04
C MET A 455 -0.64 13.17 27.73
N GLU A 456 -1.37 13.38 26.63
CA GLU A 456 -2.32 12.42 26.05
C GLU A 456 -1.56 11.39 25.18
N ILE A 457 -2.04 10.14 25.20
CA ILE A 457 -1.60 9.04 24.33
C ILE A 457 -2.83 8.16 24.02
N ALA A 458 -2.84 7.41 22.92
CA ALA A 458 -3.90 6.43 22.65
C ALA A 458 -3.92 5.32 23.72
N LYS A 459 -5.11 4.77 24.01
CA LYS A 459 -5.24 3.58 24.89
C LYS A 459 -4.67 2.35 24.17
N PRO A 460 -3.89 1.48 24.84
CA PRO A 460 -3.33 0.28 24.22
C PRO A 460 -4.35 -0.62 23.52
N SER A 461 -5.57 -0.76 24.05
CA SER A 461 -6.64 -1.56 23.42
C SER A 461 -7.25 -0.90 22.18
N GLU A 462 -7.47 0.43 22.21
CA GLU A 462 -7.94 1.19 21.05
C GLU A 462 -6.87 1.19 19.94
N LEU A 463 -5.58 1.31 20.30
CA LEU A 463 -4.47 1.18 19.37
C LEU A 463 -4.37 -0.23 18.79
N LEU A 464 -4.43 -1.31 19.61
CA LEU A 464 -4.37 -2.68 19.11
C LEU A 464 -5.46 -2.97 18.07
N SER A 465 -6.71 -2.62 18.37
CA SER A 465 -7.82 -2.79 17.42
C SER A 465 -7.66 -1.97 16.14
N SER A 466 -6.93 -0.85 16.21
CA SER A 466 -6.56 -0.05 15.03
C SER A 466 -5.46 -0.72 14.20
N VAL A 467 -4.45 -1.30 14.85
CA VAL A 467 -3.39 -2.08 14.18
C VAL A 467 -3.95 -3.34 13.51
N GLU A 468 -4.80 -4.09 14.21
CA GLU A 468 -5.49 -5.26 13.66
C GLU A 468 -6.29 -4.90 12.40
N SER A 469 -7.08 -3.82 12.43
CA SER A 469 -7.83 -3.36 11.25
C SER A 469 -6.93 -2.94 10.08
N TYR A 470 -5.74 -2.40 10.35
CA TYR A 470 -4.77 -2.05 9.32
C TYR A 470 -4.10 -3.30 8.72
N MET A 471 -3.85 -4.32 9.55
CA MET A 471 -3.37 -5.62 9.09
C MET A 471 -4.40 -6.33 8.20
N ASP A 472 -5.69 -6.33 8.58
CA ASP A 472 -6.77 -6.88 7.75
C ASP A 472 -6.80 -6.22 6.36
N ILE A 473 -6.65 -4.89 6.28
CA ILE A 473 -6.60 -4.16 4.99
C ILE A 473 -5.34 -4.50 4.18
N LEU A 474 -4.19 -4.71 4.84
CA LEU A 474 -3.00 -5.17 4.13
C LEU A 474 -3.19 -6.60 3.57
N THR A 475 -3.83 -7.52 4.31
CA THR A 475 -4.17 -8.86 3.76
C THR A 475 -5.22 -8.79 2.64
N LEU A 476 -6.12 -7.79 2.64
CA LEU A 476 -6.99 -7.52 1.50
C LEU A 476 -6.18 -7.09 0.25
N VAL A 477 -5.12 -6.29 0.42
CA VAL A 477 -4.21 -5.95 -0.68
C VAL A 477 -3.47 -7.19 -1.22
N GLU A 478 -3.06 -8.13 -0.36
CA GLU A 478 -2.49 -9.43 -0.78
C GLU A 478 -3.49 -10.28 -1.59
N SER A 479 -4.79 -10.19 -1.31
CA SER A 479 -5.81 -10.87 -2.13
C SER A 479 -5.96 -10.28 -3.56
N HIS A 480 -5.39 -9.09 -3.81
CA HIS A 480 -5.46 -8.37 -5.09
C HIS A 480 -4.10 -8.20 -5.78
N CYS A 481 -3.00 -8.24 -5.04
CA CYS A 481 -1.61 -8.19 -5.53
C CYS A 481 -0.83 -9.38 -4.96
N GLN A 482 -0.07 -10.10 -5.79
CA GLN A 482 0.82 -11.20 -5.36
C GLN A 482 2.01 -10.67 -4.54
N ILE A 483 1.76 -10.36 -3.26
CA ILE A 483 2.65 -9.69 -2.31
C ILE A 483 2.59 -10.44 -0.97
N ASP A 484 3.74 -10.71 -0.37
CA ASP A 484 3.86 -11.29 0.96
C ASP A 484 3.65 -10.20 2.04
N THR A 485 2.46 -10.12 2.64
CA THR A 485 2.23 -9.19 3.76
C THR A 485 2.92 -9.64 5.05
N THR A 486 3.24 -10.94 5.19
CA THR A 486 3.93 -11.45 6.38
C THR A 486 5.32 -10.85 6.50
N ARG A 487 6.03 -10.64 5.38
CA ARG A 487 7.28 -9.84 5.33
C ARG A 487 7.06 -8.42 5.85
N ILE A 488 6.05 -7.71 5.32
CA ILE A 488 5.72 -6.31 5.72
C ILE A 488 5.42 -6.23 7.23
N PHE A 489 4.60 -7.15 7.75
CA PHE A 489 4.25 -7.21 9.17
C PHE A 489 5.47 -7.53 10.04
N ASN A 490 6.31 -8.47 9.62
CA ASN A 490 7.51 -8.85 10.35
C ASN A 490 8.51 -7.69 10.39
N GLU A 491 8.75 -7.00 9.28
CA GLU A 491 9.73 -5.91 9.22
C GLU A 491 9.27 -4.68 10.02
N VAL A 492 8.03 -4.22 9.83
CA VAL A 492 7.49 -3.04 10.53
C VAL A 492 7.26 -3.28 12.03
N LEU A 493 6.60 -4.39 12.42
CA LEU A 493 6.30 -4.61 13.84
C LEU A 493 7.55 -4.96 14.65
N LEU A 494 8.57 -5.58 14.03
CA LEU A 494 9.86 -5.81 14.68
C LEU A 494 10.61 -4.50 14.94
N GLN A 495 10.60 -3.56 13.98
CA GLN A 495 11.18 -2.22 14.18
C GLN A 495 10.49 -1.48 15.35
N GLN A 496 9.16 -1.52 15.44
CA GLN A 496 8.40 -0.87 16.51
C GLN A 496 8.62 -1.47 17.92
N SER A 497 9.21 -2.67 18.03
CA SER A 497 9.65 -3.27 19.30
C SER A 497 10.96 -2.68 19.86
N GLN A 498 11.70 -1.93 19.05
CA GLN A 498 12.95 -1.27 19.43
C GLN A 498 12.66 0.15 19.96
N PRO A 499 13.57 0.80 20.71
CA PRO A 499 13.35 2.17 21.18
C PRO A 499 13.45 3.23 20.06
N LEU A 500 14.03 2.89 18.91
CA LEU A 500 14.11 3.72 17.71
C LEU A 500 13.89 2.84 16.48
N ASP A 501 13.27 3.39 15.43
CA ASP A 501 13.13 2.71 14.13
C ASP A 501 14.43 2.76 13.29
N SER A 502 14.41 2.17 12.09
CA SER A 502 15.56 2.16 11.18
C SER A 502 15.94 3.52 10.58
N ALA A 503 15.09 4.54 10.75
CA ALA A 503 15.34 5.93 10.34
C ALA A 503 15.70 6.85 11.52
N GLY A 504 15.68 6.33 12.77
CA GLY A 504 15.99 7.07 13.99
C GLY A 504 14.80 7.79 14.64
N ASN A 505 13.56 7.47 14.25
CA ASN A 505 12.36 8.01 14.90
C ASN A 505 12.00 7.23 16.17
N GLU A 506 11.28 7.89 17.09
CA GLU A 506 10.66 7.23 18.25
C GLU A 506 9.56 6.25 17.82
N THR A 507 9.44 5.13 18.53
CA THR A 507 8.54 4.01 18.25
C THR A 507 7.37 3.96 19.23
N ILE A 508 6.39 3.09 18.96
CA ILE A 508 5.38 2.66 19.95
C ILE A 508 6.06 2.33 21.30
N THR A 509 7.16 1.57 21.28
CA THR A 509 7.84 1.12 22.50
C THR A 509 8.46 2.27 23.29
N SER A 510 9.14 3.23 22.65
CA SER A 510 9.71 4.38 23.37
C SER A 510 8.63 5.33 23.89
N LEU A 511 7.61 5.63 23.07
CA LEU A 511 6.51 6.54 23.41
C LEU A 511 5.71 6.06 24.63
N TYR A 512 5.29 4.78 24.64
CA TYR A 512 4.60 4.23 25.82
C TYR A 512 5.55 4.12 27.03
N THR A 513 6.81 3.71 26.85
CA THR A 513 7.78 3.64 27.97
C THR A 513 7.98 5.01 28.63
N HIS A 514 8.13 6.06 27.82
CA HIS A 514 8.24 7.44 28.30
C HIS A 514 6.97 7.88 29.04
N TRP A 515 5.79 7.63 28.45
CA TRP A 515 4.50 7.98 29.07
C TRP A 515 4.27 7.25 30.41
N PHE A 516 4.48 5.93 30.46
CA PHE A 516 4.30 5.18 31.70
C PHE A 516 5.25 5.64 32.81
N LEU A 517 6.48 6.06 32.51
CA LEU A 517 7.43 6.58 33.49
C LEU A 517 7.10 8.02 33.93
N GLU A 518 7.10 8.97 33.00
CA GLU A 518 6.98 10.41 33.30
C GLU A 518 5.55 10.87 33.61
N VAL A 519 4.53 10.17 33.10
CA VAL A 519 3.12 10.57 33.25
C VAL A 519 2.42 9.75 34.34
N LEU A 520 2.56 8.41 34.32
CA LEU A 520 1.83 7.52 35.23
C LEU A 520 2.61 7.21 36.52
N VAL A 521 3.84 6.68 36.44
CA VAL A 521 4.66 6.35 37.63
C VAL A 521 4.99 7.59 38.45
N LYS A 522 5.32 8.71 37.80
CA LYS A 522 5.52 10.00 38.48
C LYS A 522 4.32 10.40 39.36
N ARG A 523 3.09 10.26 38.85
CA ARG A 523 1.86 10.53 39.62
C ARG A 523 1.60 9.53 40.74
N ILE A 524 1.99 8.26 40.58
CA ILE A 524 2.00 7.27 41.68
C ILE A 524 2.97 7.72 42.78
N THR A 525 4.18 8.20 42.44
CA THR A 525 5.13 8.71 43.44
C THR A 525 4.67 10.02 44.11
N MET A 526 3.79 10.78 43.47
CA MET A 526 3.08 11.93 44.07
C MET A 526 1.86 11.55 44.90
N GLY A 527 1.52 10.26 45.00
CA GLY A 527 0.43 9.75 45.84
C GLY A 527 -1.00 9.98 45.31
N THR A 528 -1.18 10.46 44.08
CA THR A 528 -2.54 10.70 43.51
C THR A 528 -3.17 9.45 42.90
N ILE A 529 -2.36 8.45 42.58
CA ILE A 529 -2.75 7.18 41.94
C ILE A 529 -2.26 6.02 42.81
N VAL A 530 -3.14 5.07 43.10
CA VAL A 530 -2.85 3.85 43.87
C VAL A 530 -3.10 2.61 43.02
N TYR A 531 -2.32 1.55 43.22
CA TYR A 531 -2.65 0.26 42.63
C TYR A 531 -3.84 -0.35 43.38
N SER A 532 -4.96 -0.57 42.68
CA SER A 532 -6.10 -1.31 43.21
C SER A 532 -5.92 -2.80 42.91
N PRO A 533 -5.66 -3.64 43.94
CA PRO A 533 -5.51 -5.07 43.73
C PRO A 533 -6.81 -5.68 43.18
N ILE A 534 -7.97 -5.22 43.69
CA ILE A 534 -9.30 -5.73 43.36
C ILE A 534 -9.57 -5.67 41.84
N ARG A 535 -9.29 -4.52 41.24
CA ARG A 535 -9.54 -4.28 39.81
C ARG A 535 -8.36 -4.69 38.92
N ARG A 536 -7.25 -5.14 39.53
CA ARG A 536 -5.95 -5.41 38.90
C ARG A 536 -5.45 -4.21 38.07
N SER A 537 -5.79 -2.99 38.47
CA SER A 537 -5.58 -1.74 37.74
C SER A 537 -5.03 -0.65 38.67
N PHE A 538 -4.51 0.44 38.10
CA PHE A 538 -4.23 1.66 38.86
C PHE A 538 -5.47 2.56 38.87
N VAL A 539 -5.79 3.14 40.03
CA VAL A 539 -7.03 3.90 40.28
C VAL A 539 -6.68 5.23 40.96
N SER A 540 -7.37 6.29 40.60
CA SER A 540 -7.27 7.62 41.23
C SER A 540 -7.93 7.61 42.62
N ILE A 541 -7.25 8.19 43.62
CA ILE A 541 -7.77 8.21 45.00
C ILE A 541 -8.89 9.25 45.17
N HIS A 542 -8.75 10.40 44.51
CA HIS A 542 -9.65 11.54 44.63
C HIS A 542 -10.40 11.79 43.31
N GLN A 543 -11.60 11.22 43.17
CA GLN A 543 -12.46 11.41 41.99
C GLN A 543 -13.03 12.84 41.84
N GLN A 544 -12.65 13.79 42.70
CA GLN A 544 -13.11 15.17 42.70
C GLN A 544 -12.02 16.18 42.30
N ASP A 545 -10.74 15.75 42.20
CA ASP A 545 -9.65 16.63 41.82
C ASP A 545 -9.55 16.76 40.29
N LEU A 546 -9.92 17.94 39.78
CA LEU A 546 -9.85 18.38 38.37
C LEU A 546 -8.42 18.52 37.81
N THR A 547 -7.45 17.76 38.33
CA THR A 547 -6.00 17.88 38.04
C THR A 547 -5.42 16.68 37.28
N LEU A 548 -6.18 15.59 37.14
CA LEU A 548 -5.81 14.41 36.36
C LEU A 548 -6.43 14.50 34.95
N PRO A 549 -5.63 14.58 33.86
CA PRO A 549 -6.16 14.65 32.50
C PRO A 549 -6.56 13.29 31.89
N PHE A 550 -6.41 12.19 32.64
CA PHE A 550 -6.78 10.84 32.21
C PHE A 550 -7.13 9.95 33.42
N ASP A 551 -8.00 8.95 33.22
CA ASP A 551 -8.28 7.91 34.21
C ASP A 551 -7.24 6.78 34.12
N PRO A 552 -6.46 6.48 35.18
CA PRO A 552 -5.38 5.49 35.11
C PRO A 552 -5.86 4.05 34.89
N GLU A 553 -7.13 3.77 35.20
CA GLU A 553 -7.76 2.47 34.97
C GLU A 553 -7.93 2.19 33.46
N GLU A 554 -8.08 3.23 32.64
CA GLU A 554 -8.22 3.12 31.18
C GLU A 554 -6.89 2.92 30.43
N TYR A 555 -5.75 2.92 31.13
CA TYR A 555 -4.41 2.73 30.55
C TYR A 555 -3.60 1.61 31.20
N ALA A 556 -3.92 1.25 32.44
CA ALA A 556 -3.14 0.29 33.22
C ALA A 556 -4.00 -0.80 33.91
N SER A 557 -5.18 -1.11 33.35
CA SER A 557 -5.91 -2.34 33.68
C SER A 557 -5.27 -3.57 33.05
N PHE A 558 -5.68 -4.77 33.49
CA PHE A 558 -5.20 -6.04 32.94
C PHE A 558 -5.37 -6.16 31.41
N ASN A 559 -6.46 -5.62 30.86
CA ASN A 559 -6.74 -5.69 29.42
C ASN A 559 -5.83 -4.73 28.63
N GLU A 560 -5.61 -3.51 29.13
CA GLU A 560 -4.71 -2.53 28.49
C GLU A 560 -3.25 -2.98 28.55
N LEU A 561 -2.81 -3.52 29.69
CA LEU A 561 -1.46 -4.08 29.83
C LEU A 561 -1.27 -5.32 28.94
N ARG A 562 -2.31 -6.14 28.73
CA ARG A 562 -2.27 -7.21 27.72
C ARG A 562 -2.15 -6.63 26.32
N ALA A 563 -2.97 -5.66 25.93
CA ALA A 563 -2.94 -5.08 24.60
C ALA A 563 -1.61 -4.39 24.29
N LEU A 564 -1.00 -3.72 25.28
CA LEU A 564 0.35 -3.15 25.20
C LEU A 564 1.41 -4.23 24.96
N VAL A 565 1.34 -5.34 25.68
CA VAL A 565 2.22 -6.51 25.48
C VAL A 565 2.03 -7.13 24.09
N GLU A 566 0.78 -7.21 23.61
CA GLU A 566 0.40 -7.78 22.31
C GLU A 566 0.85 -6.87 21.14
N LEU A 567 0.85 -5.54 21.32
CA LEU A 567 1.42 -4.54 20.41
C LEU A 567 2.96 -4.58 20.35
N ILE A 568 3.63 -4.61 21.51
CA ILE A 568 5.10 -4.58 21.61
C ILE A 568 5.73 -5.94 21.22
N LYS A 569 4.91 -7.00 21.09
CA LYS A 569 5.26 -8.38 20.65
C LYS A 569 6.55 -8.90 21.29
N PRO A 570 6.50 -9.51 22.49
CA PRO A 570 7.66 -9.67 23.36
C PRO A 570 8.77 -10.61 22.88
N SER A 571 8.78 -11.08 21.64
CA SER A 571 9.88 -11.91 21.08
C SER A 571 11.27 -11.27 21.22
N VAL A 572 11.39 -9.94 21.14
CA VAL A 572 12.66 -9.22 21.40
C VAL A 572 12.75 -8.69 22.85
N ALA A 573 11.61 -8.48 23.52
CA ALA A 573 11.59 -8.02 24.91
C ALA A 573 11.83 -9.17 25.93
N LEU A 574 11.44 -10.40 25.62
CA LEU A 574 11.53 -11.58 26.51
C LEU A 574 12.97 -11.89 26.96
N PRO A 575 14.01 -11.83 26.10
CA PRO A 575 15.39 -11.97 26.55
C PRO A 575 15.86 -10.89 27.54
N ARG A 576 15.12 -9.78 27.69
CA ARG A 576 15.37 -8.69 28.65
C ARG A 576 14.38 -8.70 29.83
N LEU A 577 13.13 -9.12 29.61
CA LEU A 577 12.11 -9.30 30.67
C LEU A 577 12.35 -10.57 31.49
N ALA A 578 12.91 -11.63 30.91
CA ALA A 578 13.45 -12.78 31.65
C ALA A 578 14.74 -12.44 32.45
N ARG A 579 15.13 -11.16 32.50
CA ARG A 579 16.15 -10.59 33.39
C ARG A 579 15.58 -9.54 34.36
N LEU A 580 14.25 -9.43 34.50
CA LEU A 580 13.56 -8.46 35.35
C LEU A 580 12.55 -9.18 36.26
N GLU A 581 12.84 -9.27 37.56
CA GLU A 581 12.17 -10.14 38.54
C GLU A 581 10.77 -9.68 39.01
N SER A 582 10.05 -8.89 38.21
CA SER A 582 8.92 -8.05 38.68
C SER A 582 7.54 -8.45 38.16
N THR A 583 7.02 -9.61 38.58
CA THR A 583 5.57 -9.96 38.68
C THR A 583 5.41 -11.33 39.38
N LYS A 584 4.51 -11.60 40.33
CA LYS A 584 3.65 -10.74 41.20
C LYS A 584 3.74 -11.23 42.69
N TYR A 585 2.80 -11.75 43.52
CA TYR A 585 1.36 -12.09 43.54
C TYR A 585 0.92 -12.27 45.05
N ILE A 586 -0.33 -11.98 45.49
CA ILE A 586 -0.92 -12.22 46.86
C ILE A 586 -2.44 -12.60 46.80
N VAL A 587 -2.68 -13.88 46.52
CA VAL A 587 -3.93 -14.69 46.40
C VAL A 587 -5.26 -14.05 45.95
N ALA A 588 -5.86 -13.13 46.72
CA ALA A 588 -7.25 -12.71 46.46
C ALA A 588 -7.38 -11.64 45.37
N LEU A 589 -6.35 -10.79 45.27
CA LEU A 589 -6.34 -9.49 44.57
C LEU A 589 -4.89 -9.08 44.18
N ASP A 590 -3.93 -9.55 44.98
CA ASP A 590 -2.53 -9.70 44.63
C ASP A 590 -1.58 -8.50 44.79
N ALA A 591 -1.94 -7.58 45.70
CA ALA A 591 -1.13 -6.44 46.15
C ALA A 591 -1.79 -5.83 47.42
N HIS A 592 -1.22 -4.75 48.00
CA HIS A 592 -1.83 -4.02 49.13
C HIS A 592 -2.03 -2.54 48.78
N ALA A 593 -3.18 -1.97 49.13
CA ALA A 593 -3.77 -0.76 48.52
C ALA A 593 -3.08 0.59 48.84
N ASN A 594 -1.87 0.57 49.39
CA ASN A 594 -1.05 1.73 49.77
C ASN A 594 0.43 1.55 49.36
N ASN A 595 0.73 0.61 48.46
CA ASN A 595 2.06 0.34 47.91
C ASN A 595 3.18 -0.05 48.91
N CYS A 596 2.93 -0.15 50.22
CA CYS A 596 3.96 -0.60 51.18
C CYS A 596 4.43 -2.06 50.95
N HIS A 597 3.62 -2.86 50.25
CA HIS A 597 4.00 -4.18 49.75
C HIS A 597 5.17 -4.15 48.74
N CYS A 598 5.35 -3.04 48.02
CA CYS A 598 6.49 -2.83 47.15
C CYS A 598 7.77 -2.49 47.93
N LEU A 599 7.63 -1.94 49.15
CA LEU A 599 8.75 -1.61 50.04
C LEU A 599 9.46 -2.90 50.50
N ILE A 600 8.68 -3.93 50.82
CA ILE A 600 9.13 -5.31 51.08
C ILE A 600 9.90 -5.88 49.89
N ARG A 601 9.33 -5.79 48.68
CA ARG A 601 9.99 -6.30 47.46
C ARG A 601 11.28 -5.54 47.16
N ALA A 602 11.28 -4.22 47.32
CA ALA A 602 12.46 -3.38 47.14
C ALA A 602 13.57 -3.74 48.14
N ILE A 603 13.25 -3.99 49.42
CA ILE A 603 14.24 -4.42 50.42
C ILE A 603 14.79 -5.80 50.08
N ASN A 604 13.94 -6.79 49.76
CA ASN A 604 14.40 -8.13 49.37
C ASN A 604 15.27 -8.10 48.10
N THR A 605 14.85 -7.38 47.06
CA THR A 605 15.65 -7.25 45.81
C THR A 605 16.94 -6.47 46.06
N LEU A 606 16.95 -5.37 46.83
CA LEU A 606 18.17 -4.63 47.14
C LEU A 606 19.17 -5.45 47.98
N ILE A 607 18.71 -6.17 49.00
CA ILE A 607 19.56 -7.09 49.78
C ILE A 607 20.11 -8.18 48.85
N THR A 608 19.27 -8.77 48.00
CA THR A 608 19.71 -9.84 47.11
C THR A 608 20.70 -9.33 46.05
N THR A 609 20.50 -8.16 45.43
CA THR A 609 21.42 -7.65 44.40
C THR A 609 22.72 -7.08 44.98
N PHE A 610 22.67 -6.23 46.00
CA PHE A 610 23.89 -5.65 46.59
C PHE A 610 24.81 -6.73 47.16
N PHE A 611 24.30 -7.67 47.96
CA PHE A 611 25.14 -8.69 48.60
C PHE A 611 25.57 -9.81 47.63
N PHE A 612 24.88 -9.99 46.51
CA PHE A 612 25.34 -10.85 45.40
C PHE A 612 26.52 -10.22 44.65
N GLU A 613 26.43 -8.95 44.24
CA GLU A 613 27.56 -8.25 43.58
C GLU A 613 28.77 -8.08 44.51
N HIS A 614 28.55 -7.87 45.81
CA HIS A 614 29.64 -7.77 46.80
C HIS A 614 30.15 -9.13 47.32
N GLY A 615 29.74 -10.25 46.70
CA GLY A 615 30.40 -11.55 46.82
C GLY A 615 30.29 -12.26 48.17
N GLN A 616 29.40 -11.84 49.08
CA GLN A 616 29.24 -12.50 50.38
C GLN A 616 28.12 -13.55 50.36
N ARG A 617 28.47 -14.80 50.75
CA ARG A 617 27.56 -15.96 50.83
C ARG A 617 26.56 -15.90 52.00
N HIS A 618 26.21 -14.69 52.46
CA HIS A 618 25.49 -14.43 53.71
C HIS A 618 24.19 -13.64 53.49
N ILE A 619 23.58 -13.74 52.30
CA ILE A 619 22.29 -13.12 51.98
C ILE A 619 21.23 -13.59 52.99
N GLU A 620 21.16 -14.89 53.27
CA GLU A 620 20.29 -15.50 54.28
C GLU A 620 20.50 -14.90 55.68
N ASP A 621 21.75 -14.72 56.10
CA ASP A 621 22.07 -14.18 57.43
C ASP A 621 21.71 -12.68 57.56
N ARG A 622 21.83 -11.90 56.47
CA ARG A 622 21.38 -10.50 56.44
C ARG A 622 19.85 -10.38 56.42
N CYS A 623 19.17 -11.30 55.73
CA CYS A 623 17.71 -11.41 55.81
C CYS A 623 17.24 -11.78 57.22
N LYS A 624 17.93 -12.70 57.93
CA LYS A 624 17.67 -13.05 59.33
C LYS A 624 17.91 -11.87 60.28
N GLU A 625 19.03 -11.17 60.13
CA GLU A 625 19.37 -9.97 60.93
C GLU A 625 18.31 -8.86 60.74
N PHE A 626 17.93 -8.57 59.50
CA PHE A 626 16.86 -7.61 59.21
C PHE A 626 15.52 -8.04 59.82
N LEU A 627 15.13 -9.32 59.68
CA LEU A 627 13.90 -9.85 60.28
C LEU A 627 13.89 -9.69 61.81
N ALA A 628 15.00 -10.02 62.47
CA ALA A 628 15.13 -9.90 63.93
C ALA A 628 15.06 -8.44 64.39
N LEU A 629 15.73 -7.52 63.69
CA LEU A 629 15.70 -6.08 63.99
C LEU A 629 14.31 -5.46 63.75
N ALA A 630 13.65 -5.81 62.64
CA ALA A 630 12.31 -5.33 62.32
C ALA A 630 11.27 -5.87 63.34
N SER A 631 11.34 -7.17 63.67
CA SER A 631 10.47 -7.81 64.66
C SER A 631 10.69 -7.22 66.05
N SER A 632 11.94 -7.05 66.51
CA SER A 632 12.22 -6.41 67.80
C SER A 632 11.74 -4.95 67.84
N SER A 633 11.83 -4.21 66.73
CA SER A 633 11.36 -2.82 66.67
C SER A 633 9.83 -2.73 66.77
N LEU A 634 9.10 -3.66 66.13
CA LEU A 634 7.64 -3.71 66.18
C LEU A 634 7.11 -4.29 67.50
N LEU A 635 7.80 -5.24 68.12
CA LEU A 635 7.47 -5.76 69.46
C LEU A 635 7.65 -4.70 70.57
N ARG A 636 8.67 -3.83 70.48
CA ARG A 636 8.86 -2.72 71.43
C ARG A 636 7.69 -1.72 71.43
N LEU A 637 6.91 -1.64 70.35
CA LEU A 637 5.68 -0.83 70.29
C LEU A 637 4.50 -1.49 71.01
N ILE A 638 4.59 -2.78 71.37
CA ILE A 638 3.58 -3.51 72.14
C ILE A 638 3.86 -3.39 73.65
N ASP A 639 5.13 -3.50 74.06
CA ASP A 639 5.52 -3.40 75.47
C ASP A 639 5.18 -2.04 76.11
N VAL A 640 5.26 -0.94 75.35
CA VAL A 640 5.00 0.43 75.83
C VAL A 640 3.57 0.61 76.36
N ASP A 641 2.57 0.00 75.71
CA ASP A 641 1.17 0.05 76.16
C ASP A 641 0.93 -0.77 77.44
N SER A 642 1.69 -1.86 77.62
CA SER A 642 1.54 -2.76 78.78
C SER A 642 1.95 -2.11 80.10
N GLY A 643 2.86 -1.13 80.06
CA GLY A 643 3.46 -0.50 81.24
C GLY A 643 2.61 0.58 81.93
N GLN A 644 1.60 1.14 81.27
CA GLN A 644 0.87 2.31 81.80
C GLN A 644 -0.43 1.99 82.56
N ASN A 645 -1.03 0.81 82.36
CA ASN A 645 -2.38 0.49 82.86
C ASN A 645 -2.48 0.07 84.34
N ASN A 646 -1.50 0.40 85.20
CA ASN A 646 -1.49 -0.02 86.61
C ASN A 646 -1.10 1.11 87.59
N LYS A 647 -1.96 2.13 87.71
CA LYS A 647 -1.95 3.08 88.86
C LYS A 647 -3.27 3.84 89.09
N TYR A 648 -4.33 3.12 89.44
CA TYR A 648 -5.53 3.73 90.05
C TYR A 648 -5.27 4.08 91.53
N SER A 649 -5.28 5.38 91.89
CA SER A 649 -5.90 5.85 93.15
C SER A 649 -5.89 7.39 93.30
N SER A 650 -7.09 7.96 93.46
CA SER A 650 -7.42 9.08 94.37
C SER A 650 -6.93 10.53 94.10
N THR A 651 -7.94 11.43 94.08
CA THR A 651 -7.95 12.82 94.65
C THR A 651 -8.01 14.01 93.69
N SER A 652 -9.25 14.45 93.43
CA SER A 652 -9.77 15.81 93.17
C SER A 652 -8.90 17.00 92.70
N ASN A 653 -9.40 17.64 91.64
CA ASN A 653 -9.61 19.09 91.45
C ASN A 653 -8.47 20.05 91.01
N ASN A 654 -8.88 20.88 90.03
CA ASN A 654 -8.54 22.29 89.75
C ASN A 654 -7.33 22.69 88.85
N SER A 655 -7.56 23.83 88.19
CA SER A 655 -6.62 24.80 87.61
C SER A 655 -5.75 24.42 86.40
N THR A 656 -6.29 24.73 85.22
CA THR A 656 -5.73 25.66 84.22
C THR A 656 -4.21 25.71 83.92
N SER A 657 -3.94 25.54 82.61
CA SER A 657 -3.06 26.34 81.73
C SER A 657 -1.57 25.96 81.48
N ASN A 658 -1.28 25.97 80.17
CA ASN A 658 -0.02 26.29 79.49
C ASN A 658 1.18 25.32 79.52
N ASN A 659 1.35 24.65 78.37
CA ASN A 659 2.59 24.50 77.60
C ASN A 659 3.85 23.92 78.29
N SER A 660 4.05 22.61 78.13
CA SER A 660 5.37 22.07 77.79
C SER A 660 5.22 20.85 76.86
N ASN A 661 6.30 20.51 76.13
CA ASN A 661 6.24 19.57 75.00
C ASN A 661 5.94 18.12 75.42
N GLY A 662 5.04 17.45 74.70
CA GLY A 662 4.85 16.00 74.77
C GLY A 662 4.10 15.49 73.54
N LEU A 663 4.71 14.56 72.79
CA LEU A 663 4.05 13.87 71.67
C LEU A 663 3.16 12.76 72.23
N SER A 664 1.84 12.97 72.26
CA SER A 664 0.86 11.89 72.33
C SER A 664 0.77 11.22 70.94
N ASN A 665 1.78 10.41 70.62
CA ASN A 665 1.81 9.60 69.39
C ASN A 665 0.86 8.40 69.53
N ASP A 666 -0.44 8.62 69.36
CA ASP A 666 -1.40 7.53 69.23
C ASP A 666 -1.10 6.75 67.94
N ILE A 667 -0.69 5.49 68.07
CA ILE A 667 -0.24 4.65 66.94
C ILE A 667 -1.47 3.98 66.28
N ILE A 668 -2.26 4.80 65.58
CA ILE A 668 -3.61 4.48 65.07
C ILE A 668 -3.68 3.25 64.13
N HIS A 669 -2.57 2.79 63.54
CA HIS A 669 -2.55 1.68 62.56
C HIS A 669 -1.46 0.60 62.84
N LYS A 670 -1.22 0.25 64.11
CA LYS A 670 -0.21 -0.75 64.47
C LYS A 670 -0.49 -2.16 63.94
N GLU A 671 -1.75 -2.59 63.85
CA GLU A 671 -2.11 -3.90 63.30
C GLU A 671 -1.69 -4.05 61.82
N ALA A 672 -1.80 -2.97 61.04
CA ALA A 672 -1.50 -2.98 59.62
C ALA A 672 0.00 -3.06 59.30
N THR A 673 0.87 -2.65 60.23
CA THR A 673 2.33 -2.76 60.06
C THR A 673 2.88 -4.12 60.49
N TYR A 674 2.23 -4.83 61.42
CA TYR A 674 2.63 -6.21 61.76
C TYR A 674 2.47 -7.17 60.57
N ILE A 675 1.40 -6.99 59.79
CA ILE A 675 1.11 -7.77 58.58
C ILE A 675 2.24 -7.69 57.54
N LEU A 676 3.06 -6.63 57.56
CA LEU A 676 4.23 -6.48 56.67
C LEU A 676 5.37 -7.46 57.00
N LEU A 677 5.52 -7.93 58.25
CA LEU A 677 6.52 -8.94 58.59
C LEU A 677 6.20 -10.29 57.97
N GLU A 678 4.94 -10.72 58.04
CA GLU A 678 4.49 -11.95 57.39
C GLU A 678 4.65 -11.88 55.87
N GLN A 679 4.37 -10.71 55.27
CA GLN A 679 4.55 -10.49 53.84
C GLN A 679 6.02 -10.40 53.42
N PHE A 680 6.92 -9.93 54.29
CA PHE A 680 8.36 -9.95 54.07
C PHE A 680 8.92 -11.38 54.06
N VAL A 681 8.53 -12.21 55.03
CA VAL A 681 8.96 -13.62 55.11
C VAL A 681 8.36 -14.44 53.97
N ASN A 682 7.07 -14.30 53.68
CA ASN A 682 6.42 -15.01 52.57
C ASN A 682 6.94 -14.59 51.17
N GLN A 683 7.69 -13.49 51.05
CA GLN A 683 8.32 -13.04 49.80
C GLN A 683 9.85 -13.26 49.76
N CYS A 684 10.48 -13.66 50.86
CA CYS A 684 11.93 -13.88 50.92
C CYS A 684 12.25 -15.38 50.81
N PRO A 685 12.91 -15.86 49.74
CA PRO A 685 13.21 -17.29 49.57
C PRO A 685 14.22 -17.84 50.59
N TYR A 686 14.83 -16.96 51.42
CA TYR A 686 15.82 -17.30 52.44
C TYR A 686 15.25 -17.30 53.87
N LEU A 687 13.94 -17.09 54.05
CA LEU A 687 13.29 -17.03 55.37
C LEU A 687 12.11 -18.00 55.44
N THR A 688 11.99 -18.74 56.54
CA THR A 688 10.88 -19.68 56.77
C THR A 688 9.85 -19.10 57.73
N ARG A 689 8.61 -19.62 57.66
CA ARG A 689 7.55 -19.26 58.61
C ARG A 689 7.91 -19.67 60.05
N ASP A 690 8.67 -20.75 60.22
CA ASP A 690 9.15 -21.20 61.53
C ASP A 690 10.11 -20.18 62.16
N LEU A 691 10.99 -19.58 61.35
CA LEU A 691 11.87 -18.50 61.79
C LEU A 691 11.07 -17.25 62.18
N LEU A 692 10.02 -16.89 61.41
CA LEU A 692 9.12 -15.81 61.79
C LEU A 692 8.52 -16.04 63.18
N GLU A 693 8.01 -17.25 63.46
CA GLU A 693 7.42 -17.58 64.76
C GLU A 693 8.41 -17.43 65.93
N THR A 694 9.71 -17.67 65.70
CA THR A 694 10.75 -17.44 66.73
C THR A 694 11.05 -15.96 67.00
N CYS A 695 10.66 -15.05 66.09
CA CYS A 695 10.92 -13.61 66.20
C CYS A 695 9.64 -12.77 66.42
N PHE A 696 8.48 -13.24 65.99
CA PHE A 696 7.20 -12.54 66.05
C PHE A 696 6.02 -13.54 66.05
N PRO A 697 5.26 -13.70 67.15
CA PRO A 697 4.26 -14.78 67.27
C PRO A 697 3.07 -14.65 66.31
N SER A 698 2.66 -15.75 65.66
CA SER A 698 1.49 -15.77 64.76
C SER A 698 0.17 -15.45 65.47
N SER A 699 0.10 -15.52 66.80
CA SER A 699 -1.05 -15.06 67.58
C SER A 699 -1.27 -13.55 67.48
N VAL A 700 -0.19 -12.76 67.42
CA VAL A 700 -0.26 -11.29 67.23
C VAL A 700 -0.74 -10.96 65.82
N LEU A 701 -0.19 -11.64 64.81
CA LEU A 701 -0.63 -11.51 63.41
C LEU A 701 -2.11 -11.89 63.24
N ARG A 702 -2.55 -13.00 63.84
CA ARG A 702 -3.94 -13.47 63.77
C ARG A 702 -4.92 -12.48 64.43
N ASN A 703 -4.54 -11.86 65.55
CA ASN A 703 -5.33 -10.82 66.18
C ASN A 703 -5.35 -9.53 65.34
N ALA A 704 -4.23 -9.15 64.71
CA ALA A 704 -4.17 -8.01 63.79
C ALA A 704 -5.12 -8.18 62.59
N PHE A 705 -5.12 -9.37 61.95
CA PHE A 705 -6.09 -9.70 60.91
C PHE A 705 -7.55 -9.64 61.41
N PHE A 706 -7.82 -10.14 62.61
CA PHE A 706 -9.17 -10.10 63.20
C PHE A 706 -9.65 -8.65 63.41
N ILE A 707 -8.84 -7.82 64.07
CA ILE A 707 -9.17 -6.40 64.36
C ILE A 707 -9.39 -5.60 63.07
N ILE A 708 -8.55 -5.80 62.06
CA ILE A 708 -8.72 -5.14 60.75
C ILE A 708 -9.99 -5.62 60.04
N SER A 709 -10.37 -6.90 60.19
CA SER A 709 -11.61 -7.43 59.62
C SER A 709 -12.88 -6.98 60.34
N SER A 710 -12.81 -6.67 61.65
CA SER A 710 -13.96 -6.23 62.44
C SER A 710 -14.27 -4.73 62.32
N ASN A 711 -13.31 -3.91 61.89
CA ASN A 711 -13.49 -2.46 61.69
C ASN A 711 -14.13 -2.13 60.31
N ILE A 712 -15.00 -3.01 59.80
CA ILE A 712 -15.61 -2.94 58.46
C ILE A 712 -17.15 -3.01 58.53
N GLU A 713 -17.73 -3.19 59.73
CA GLU A 713 -19.15 -2.95 60.06
C GLU A 713 -19.30 -1.65 60.88
#